data_AF-C5KRB2-F1
#
_entry.id   AF-C5KRB2-F1
#
_cell.length_a   1.000
_cell.length_b   1.000
_cell.length_c   1.000
_cell.angle_alpha   90.00
_cell.angle_beta   90.00
_cell.angle_gamma   90.00
#
_symmetry.space_group_name_H-M   'P 1'
#
loop_
_entity.id
_entity.type
_entity.pdbx_description
1 polymer ?
#
loop_
_entity_poly.entity_id
_entity_poly.type
_entity_poly.pdbx_seq_one_letter_code
_entity_poly.pdbx_strand_id
1 'polypeptide(L)'
;MVKLLLDAKANPLARDPSLDKCPLLIALADFHHTVTAMALAESPSNIVEDVLKEDAELEDPQQTEVYSLLVISTDLLERAWSFGLEQHSALTGAGGASDDGLLMMLTRCGLTSQCLEVLSVSTVARDSAVTYTNKDGEGLLHIAASAIDFQVCDGAVDLGANVTTKDGKGHTAIMRARNSGASFPTNHYLACHLALKASDLYAVVDAVEGAWLARLTPPYTTAPSPIVLAAVQTLVTKLTQKLQEALVKEDVSQLEESIELVKYSRIQGMPDEARAICTMSRLKLIRGVEAANELELKQAIINAKQYKVSAVLSEELASAEVALKGVVQQKAVTRATEDLQRALDCGDPHQLCRAVVESRCCLPDSSPLLAKATTVLTDLVTKMLEGALSEGCVVMLDETLRLARRSSLCDPRVEDLCHTVTSVMGHSPTYVLLRALEKVAEGDDPRIIFEALSDAAAAGLDRSSHLFNKALERYYTLRESPRSWRVDLEKPYELQDGILSKVVITAEPNVKEFFQSLLDDTHRVAYTRDRRNERVPARLRVEDVVLVQNERAFAKYRRKRSHIREKIRFCGAATKPLVDIKTTRTWHGLLGADKDPLHAEINEFYLFHGTTPLAAEAITSSDFRMDVVGSSGAGNRRAEGQSASIVAMQSTRWPYSDDVYPRTGELVSSVVSGEFDSVLGDREKCRNTFREFIVYDEDQVYPEFVIWYTQEFT
;
A
#
# COMPACT_ATOMS: atom_id res chain seq x y z
N MET A 1 35.49 32.62 10.87
CA MET A 1 36.42 33.31 11.80
C MET A 1 37.84 32.75 11.75
N VAL A 2 38.00 31.43 11.52
CA VAL A 2 39.30 30.76 11.30
C VAL A 2 40.10 31.34 10.12
N LYS A 3 39.45 31.72 9.02
CA LYS A 3 40.12 32.43 7.91
C LYS A 3 40.70 33.79 8.31
N LEU A 4 40.01 34.53 9.17
CA LEU A 4 40.50 35.79 9.75
C LEU A 4 41.66 35.57 10.73
N LEU A 5 41.68 34.46 11.46
CA LEU A 5 42.80 34.06 12.34
C LEU A 5 44.02 33.57 11.55
N LEU A 6 43.82 32.86 10.43
CA LEU A 6 44.88 32.43 9.51
C LEU A 6 45.47 33.61 8.72
N ASP A 7 44.63 34.53 8.25
CA ASP A 7 45.06 35.77 7.60
C ASP A 7 45.76 36.72 8.60
N ALA A 8 45.36 36.72 9.88
CA ALA A 8 46.03 37.47 10.95
C ALA A 8 47.42 36.91 11.33
N LYS A 9 47.65 35.60 11.17
CA LYS A 9 48.97 34.97 11.33
C LYS A 9 49.94 35.39 10.20
N ALA A 10 49.40 35.76 9.03
CA ALA A 10 50.16 36.23 7.87
C ALA A 10 50.43 37.74 7.84
N ASN A 11 49.67 38.57 8.60
CA ASN A 11 49.89 40.02 8.67
C ASN A 11 49.53 40.62 10.05
N PRO A 12 50.52 40.86 10.93
CA PRO A 12 50.30 41.20 12.35
C PRO A 12 49.74 42.60 12.64
N LEU A 13 49.45 43.42 11.62
CA LEU A 13 48.96 44.79 11.76
C LEU A 13 47.43 44.96 11.72
N ALA A 14 46.67 43.89 11.45
CA ALA A 14 45.20 43.91 11.35
C ALA A 14 44.48 43.27 12.56
N ARG A 15 45.04 43.42 13.76
CA ARG A 15 44.63 42.70 14.98
C ARG A 15 43.48 43.45 15.69
N ASP A 16 42.34 42.79 15.89
CA ASP A 16 41.31 43.22 16.86
C ASP A 16 41.61 42.58 18.23
N PRO A 17 41.97 43.37 19.26
CA PRO A 17 42.41 42.87 20.56
C PRO A 17 41.29 42.22 21.41
N SER A 18 40.05 42.18 20.93
CA SER A 18 38.95 41.44 21.58
C SER A 18 38.97 39.93 21.28
N LEU A 19 39.65 39.50 20.20
CA LEU A 19 39.77 38.09 19.79
C LEU A 19 40.84 37.31 20.58
N ASP A 20 41.80 37.99 21.20
CA ASP A 20 42.84 37.39 22.05
C ASP A 20 42.33 36.91 23.43
N LYS A 21 41.03 37.06 23.72
CA LYS A 21 40.44 36.78 25.04
C LYS A 21 39.53 35.56 25.07
N CYS A 22 39.45 34.77 23.99
CA CYS A 22 38.67 33.53 23.98
C CYS A 22 39.65 32.33 23.88
N PRO A 23 40.04 31.74 25.03
CA PRO A 23 41.01 30.63 25.07
C PRO A 23 40.56 29.42 24.22
N LEU A 24 39.25 29.23 24.08
CA LEU A 24 38.65 28.15 23.28
C LEU A 24 38.92 28.33 21.77
N LEU A 25 38.88 29.57 21.25
CA LEU A 25 39.13 29.86 19.83
C LEU A 25 40.61 29.69 19.45
N ILE A 26 41.51 29.96 20.40
CA ILE A 26 42.95 29.73 20.25
C ILE A 26 43.22 28.22 20.23
N ALA A 27 42.66 27.47 21.18
CA ALA A 27 42.79 26.01 21.22
C ALA A 27 42.18 25.30 19.99
N LEU A 28 41.11 25.86 19.40
CA LEU A 28 40.48 25.33 18.19
C LEU A 28 41.27 25.62 16.90
N ALA A 29 42.01 26.74 16.84
CA ALA A 29 42.91 27.02 15.73
C ALA A 29 44.11 26.06 15.72
N ASP A 30 44.62 25.70 16.90
CA ASP A 30 45.64 24.67 17.07
C ASP A 30 45.08 23.26 16.79
N PHE A 31 43.85 22.98 17.19
CA PHE A 31 43.13 21.74 16.86
C PHE A 31 43.02 21.48 15.34
N HIS A 32 42.80 22.51 14.52
CA HIS A 32 42.78 22.38 13.05
C HIS A 32 44.14 21.97 12.48
N HIS A 33 45.24 22.51 13.03
CA HIS A 33 46.59 22.10 12.67
C HIS A 33 46.87 20.65 13.06
N THR A 34 46.46 20.25 14.26
CA THR A 34 46.66 18.88 14.79
C THR A 34 45.84 17.84 14.02
N VAL A 35 44.57 18.12 13.70
CA VAL A 35 43.72 17.21 12.90
C VAL A 35 44.23 17.09 11.46
N THR A 36 44.77 18.16 10.87
CA THR A 36 45.38 18.13 9.53
C THR A 36 46.68 17.31 9.53
N ALA A 37 47.47 17.36 10.60
CA ALA A 37 48.66 16.52 10.79
C ALA A 37 48.29 15.04 11.04
N MET A 38 47.20 14.76 11.77
CA MET A 38 46.71 13.40 12.03
C MET A 38 46.17 12.68 10.80
N ALA A 39 45.62 13.40 9.82
CA ALA A 39 45.22 12.81 8.53
C ALA A 39 46.40 12.18 7.75
N LEU A 40 47.63 12.47 8.16
CA LEU A 40 48.87 11.94 7.57
C LEU A 40 49.60 10.95 8.48
N ALA A 41 49.08 10.64 9.68
CA ALA A 41 49.76 9.79 10.68
C ALA A 41 48.94 8.55 11.07
N GLU A 42 49.63 7.45 11.40
CA GLU A 42 49.03 6.15 11.71
C GLU A 42 48.46 6.02 13.14
N SER A 43 48.72 6.99 14.04
CA SER A 43 48.28 6.96 15.46
C SER A 43 48.31 8.34 16.15
N PRO A 44 47.33 8.69 17.01
CA PRO A 44 47.31 9.94 17.79
C PRO A 44 48.46 10.08 18.79
N SER A 45 48.93 8.97 19.35
CA SER A 45 49.93 8.93 20.42
C SER A 45 51.31 9.43 19.96
N ASN A 46 51.62 9.24 18.67
CA ASN A 46 52.92 9.60 18.10
C ASN A 46 53.05 11.12 17.87
N ILE A 47 51.95 11.81 17.61
CA ILE A 47 51.96 13.27 17.36
C ILE A 47 52.14 14.05 18.66
N VAL A 48 51.52 13.58 19.75
CA VAL A 48 51.67 14.21 21.07
C VAL A 48 53.12 14.10 21.56
N GLU A 49 53.79 12.96 21.32
CA GLU A 49 55.22 12.83 21.64
C GLU A 49 56.12 13.75 20.81
N ASP A 50 55.82 13.98 19.54
CA ASP A 50 56.65 14.83 18.68
C ASP A 50 56.42 16.32 18.96
N VAL A 51 55.19 16.75 19.24
CA VAL A 51 54.87 18.12 19.67
C VAL A 51 55.46 18.42 21.06
N LEU A 52 55.41 17.47 21.99
CA LEU A 52 56.04 17.61 23.32
C LEU A 52 57.58 17.59 23.25
N LYS A 53 58.18 17.02 22.20
CA LYS A 53 59.64 17.03 21.99
C LYS A 53 60.14 18.34 21.39
N GLU A 54 59.34 19.06 20.60
CA GLU A 54 59.72 20.36 20.02
C GLU A 54 59.61 21.52 21.04
N ASP A 55 58.71 21.44 22.03
CA ASP A 55 58.48 22.52 23.02
C ASP A 55 59.24 22.33 24.36
N ALA A 56 60.20 21.40 24.44
CA ALA A 56 60.97 21.12 25.66
C ALA A 56 61.98 22.23 26.07
N GLU A 57 62.06 23.32 25.31
CA GLU A 57 62.87 24.50 25.66
C GLU A 57 61.98 25.74 25.70
N LEU A 58 61.35 26.05 26.86
CA LEU A 58 61.01 27.39 27.37
C LEU A 58 60.01 27.28 28.55
N GLU A 59 60.44 27.74 29.74
CA GLU A 59 59.64 27.77 30.98
C GLU A 59 58.85 29.10 31.11
N ASP A 60 57.50 29.09 30.98
CA ASP A 60 56.63 30.26 31.30
C ASP A 60 55.27 29.84 31.92
N PRO A 61 54.76 30.51 32.99
CA PRO A 61 53.53 30.09 33.69
C PRO A 61 52.22 30.19 32.88
N GLN A 62 52.21 30.95 31.76
CA GLN A 62 51.08 30.95 30.81
C GLN A 62 50.85 29.59 30.13
N GLN A 63 51.86 28.70 30.15
CA GLN A 63 51.73 27.36 29.62
C GLN A 63 50.76 26.48 30.43
N THR A 64 50.49 26.74 31.71
CA THR A 64 49.59 25.86 32.51
C THR A 64 48.14 25.87 31.98
N GLU A 65 47.69 27.03 31.47
CA GLU A 65 46.38 27.20 30.83
C GLU A 65 46.37 26.58 29.42
N VAL A 66 47.49 26.67 28.70
CA VAL A 66 47.73 25.98 27.41
C VAL A 66 47.78 24.46 27.59
N TYR A 67 48.43 23.94 28.63
CA TYR A 67 48.54 22.50 28.94
C TYR A 67 47.19 21.92 29.34
N SER A 68 46.36 22.66 30.07
CA SER A 68 44.99 22.24 30.39
C SER A 68 44.07 22.26 29.15
N LEU A 69 44.25 23.22 28.25
CA LEU A 69 43.61 23.21 26.91
C LEU A 69 44.14 22.08 26.01
N LEU A 70 45.43 21.73 26.10
CA LEU A 70 46.06 20.63 25.37
C LEU A 70 45.59 19.26 25.88
N VAL A 71 45.38 19.12 27.20
CA VAL A 71 44.77 17.94 27.83
C VAL A 71 43.30 17.78 27.44
N ILE A 72 42.55 18.88 27.38
CA ILE A 72 41.19 18.87 26.82
C ILE A 72 41.24 18.46 25.35
N SER A 73 42.20 18.98 24.56
CA SER A 73 42.35 18.64 23.15
C SER A 73 42.72 17.18 22.92
N THR A 74 43.54 16.58 23.78
CA THR A 74 43.98 15.18 23.67
C THR A 74 42.88 14.21 24.09
N ASP A 75 42.12 14.50 25.15
CA ASP A 75 40.93 13.70 25.51
C ASP A 75 39.81 13.84 24.45
N LEU A 76 39.67 15.02 23.82
CA LEU A 76 38.80 15.24 22.65
C LEU A 76 39.25 14.40 21.45
N LEU A 77 40.57 14.36 21.19
CA LEU A 77 41.18 13.63 20.08
C LEU A 77 41.10 12.12 20.29
N GLU A 78 41.32 11.61 21.50
CA GLU A 78 41.18 10.18 21.81
C GLU A 78 39.72 9.72 21.74
N ARG A 79 38.77 10.55 22.19
CA ARG A 79 37.34 10.27 22.04
C ARG A 79 36.87 10.39 20.59
N ALA A 80 37.33 11.38 19.84
CA ALA A 80 37.03 11.51 18.41
C ALA A 80 37.62 10.34 17.59
N TRP A 81 38.83 9.88 17.95
CA TRP A 81 39.50 8.76 17.30
C TRP A 81 38.83 7.42 17.61
N SER A 82 38.52 7.15 18.88
CA SER A 82 37.84 5.91 19.30
C SER A 82 36.40 5.77 18.78
N PHE A 83 35.72 6.88 18.46
CA PHE A 83 34.41 6.89 17.81
C PHE A 83 34.45 6.77 16.27
N GLY A 84 35.63 6.57 15.66
CA GLY A 84 35.77 6.18 14.26
C GLY A 84 36.05 7.34 13.29
N LEU A 85 37.19 8.00 13.44
CA LEU A 85 37.71 8.97 12.47
C LEU A 85 38.06 8.33 11.10
N GLU A 86 38.12 7.01 11.00
CA GLU A 86 38.41 6.29 9.75
C GLU A 86 37.31 6.38 8.68
N GLN A 87 36.07 6.77 9.01
CA GLN A 87 34.95 6.75 8.05
C GLN A 87 34.52 8.12 7.49
N HIS A 88 35.17 9.22 7.87
CA HIS A 88 34.75 10.56 7.42
C HIS A 88 35.89 11.32 6.71
N SER A 89 36.04 11.05 5.41
CA SER A 89 36.83 11.83 4.43
C SER A 89 36.39 13.30 4.25
N ALA A 90 35.59 13.84 5.17
CA ALA A 90 35.01 15.18 5.12
C ALA A 90 35.83 16.23 5.89
N LEU A 91 36.75 15.81 6.78
CA LEU A 91 37.60 16.74 7.53
C LEU A 91 38.78 17.27 6.70
N THR A 92 39.12 16.64 5.57
CA THR A 92 40.32 16.93 4.76
C THR A 92 40.02 17.41 3.34
N GLY A 93 38.74 17.44 2.93
CA GLY A 93 38.35 17.77 1.56
C GLY A 93 38.25 19.27 1.32
N ALA A 94 39.38 19.93 0.98
CA ALA A 94 39.57 21.16 0.17
C ALA A 94 38.60 22.37 0.24
N GLY A 95 37.60 22.38 1.11
CA GLY A 95 36.72 23.49 1.44
C GLY A 95 36.69 23.59 2.96
N GLY A 96 37.13 24.74 3.49
CA GLY A 96 37.45 24.91 4.92
C GLY A 96 36.39 24.33 5.85
N ALA A 97 36.87 23.73 6.95
CA ALA A 97 36.02 23.33 8.07
C ALA A 97 35.17 24.54 8.48
N SER A 98 33.90 24.55 8.09
CA SER A 98 32.97 25.58 8.55
C SER A 98 32.75 25.36 10.04
N ASP A 99 32.56 26.46 10.77
CA ASP A 99 32.28 26.46 12.22
C ASP A 99 31.10 25.50 12.58
N ASP A 100 30.27 25.14 11.59
CA ASP A 100 29.13 24.22 11.68
C ASP A 100 29.51 22.74 11.92
N GLY A 101 30.63 22.26 11.36
CA GLY A 101 31.10 20.87 11.54
C GLY A 101 31.63 20.60 12.96
N LEU A 102 32.15 21.64 13.61
CA LEU A 102 32.67 21.59 14.97
C LEU A 102 31.55 21.34 15.99
N LEU A 103 30.43 22.05 15.88
CA LEU A 103 29.26 21.88 16.77
C LEU A 103 28.72 20.45 16.71
N MET A 104 28.67 19.85 15.52
CA MET A 104 28.22 18.47 15.35
C MET A 104 29.16 17.46 16.00
N MET A 105 30.48 17.68 15.88
CA MET A 105 31.49 16.83 16.53
C MET A 105 31.42 16.94 18.06
N LEU A 106 31.41 18.15 18.60
CA LEU A 106 31.33 18.39 20.05
C LEU A 106 30.06 17.75 20.65
N THR A 107 28.94 17.83 19.93
CA THR A 107 27.67 17.21 20.34
C THR A 107 27.75 15.68 20.31
N ARG A 108 28.39 15.08 19.28
CA ARG A 108 28.61 13.61 19.23
C ARG A 108 29.53 13.13 20.36
N CYS A 109 30.51 13.94 20.76
CA CYS A 109 31.43 13.63 21.84
C CYS A 109 30.85 13.86 23.25
N GLY A 110 29.61 14.36 23.36
CA GLY A 110 28.95 14.63 24.64
C GLY A 110 29.51 15.84 25.39
N LEU A 111 30.12 16.79 24.68
CA LEU A 111 30.76 17.99 25.26
C LEU A 111 29.78 19.17 25.31
N THR A 112 28.72 18.99 26.10
CA THR A 112 27.58 19.92 26.21
C THR A 112 28.00 21.35 26.55
N SER A 113 28.88 21.54 27.54
CA SER A 113 29.30 22.88 27.98
C SER A 113 30.05 23.64 26.88
N GLN A 114 30.93 22.95 26.15
CA GLN A 114 31.68 23.52 25.04
C GLN A 114 30.76 23.81 23.84
N CYS A 115 29.79 22.93 23.55
CA CYS A 115 28.75 23.21 22.56
C CYS A 115 27.99 24.51 22.89
N LEU A 116 27.52 24.66 24.13
CA LEU A 116 26.74 25.82 24.55
C LEU A 116 27.57 27.12 24.52
N GLU A 117 28.84 27.06 24.89
CA GLU A 117 29.76 28.19 24.79
C GLU A 117 29.88 28.65 23.33
N VAL A 118 30.09 27.72 22.41
CA VAL A 118 30.15 28.02 20.96
C VAL A 118 28.83 28.59 20.45
N LEU A 119 27.68 28.06 20.87
CA LEU A 119 26.35 28.60 20.53
C LEU A 119 26.13 30.02 21.09
N SER A 120 26.76 30.36 22.21
CA SER A 120 26.59 31.65 22.90
C SER A 120 27.38 32.81 22.28
N VAL A 121 28.48 32.54 21.54
CA VAL A 121 29.50 33.57 21.22
C VAL A 121 29.36 34.27 19.84
N SER A 122 28.54 33.80 18.88
CA SER A 122 28.49 34.41 17.53
C SER A 122 27.08 34.68 17.00
N THR A 123 26.79 35.92 16.58
CA THR A 123 25.50 36.31 15.97
C THR A 123 25.40 36.08 14.46
N VAL A 124 26.52 35.94 13.75
CA VAL A 124 26.56 35.82 12.27
C VAL A 124 26.70 34.36 11.80
N ALA A 125 27.16 33.45 12.67
CA ALA A 125 27.26 32.00 12.43
C ALA A 125 26.06 31.19 12.96
N ARG A 126 25.03 31.86 13.50
CA ARG A 126 23.87 31.22 14.14
C ARG A 126 22.96 30.53 13.13
N ASP A 127 22.52 31.22 12.10
CA ASP A 127 21.57 30.66 11.13
C ASP A 127 22.21 29.57 10.25
N SER A 128 23.51 29.69 9.92
CA SER A 128 24.24 28.65 9.17
C SER A 128 24.43 27.38 9.98
N ALA A 129 24.71 27.49 11.28
CA ALA A 129 25.01 26.34 12.13
C ALA A 129 23.78 25.45 12.42
N VAL A 130 22.60 26.05 12.62
CA VAL A 130 21.35 25.26 12.81
C VAL A 130 20.74 24.76 11.50
N THR A 131 21.15 25.30 10.35
CA THR A 131 20.70 24.84 9.02
C THR A 131 21.68 23.91 8.31
N TYR A 132 22.93 23.84 8.77
CA TYR A 132 23.94 22.93 8.25
C TYR A 132 23.54 21.47 8.48
N THR A 133 23.83 20.63 7.49
CA THR A 133 23.62 19.18 7.54
C THR A 133 24.87 18.45 7.07
N ASN A 134 25.16 17.30 7.68
CA ASN A 134 26.24 16.43 7.23
C ASN A 134 25.87 15.68 5.94
N LYS A 135 26.77 14.80 5.47
CA LYS A 135 26.55 13.95 4.28
C LYS A 135 25.33 13.04 4.38
N ASP A 136 24.87 12.72 5.59
CA ASP A 136 23.68 11.91 5.85
C ASP A 136 22.40 12.77 5.99
N GLY A 137 22.50 14.09 5.75
CA GLY A 137 21.42 15.05 5.94
C GLY A 137 21.08 15.36 7.40
N GLU A 138 21.89 14.88 8.36
CA GLU A 138 21.66 15.16 9.78
C GLU A 138 22.15 16.56 10.13
N GLY A 139 21.29 17.38 10.73
CA GLY A 139 21.68 18.66 11.34
C GLY A 139 22.02 18.54 12.84
N LEU A 140 22.46 19.64 13.46
CA LEU A 140 22.80 19.71 14.90
C LEU A 140 21.72 19.10 15.81
N LEU A 141 20.45 19.43 15.53
CA LEU A 141 19.31 18.95 16.32
C LEU A 141 19.10 17.43 16.22
N HIS A 142 19.40 16.81 15.07
CA HIS A 142 19.29 15.35 14.91
C HIS A 142 20.34 14.61 15.75
N ILE A 143 21.55 15.16 15.79
CA ILE A 143 22.67 14.62 16.56
C ILE A 143 22.42 14.79 18.06
N ALA A 144 22.06 16.00 18.49
CA ALA A 144 21.73 16.29 19.89
C ALA A 144 20.58 15.40 20.39
N ALA A 145 19.53 15.22 19.57
CA ALA A 145 18.41 14.34 19.89
C ALA A 145 18.84 12.88 20.00
N SER A 146 19.71 12.39 19.12
CA SER A 146 20.25 11.02 19.19
C SER A 146 21.10 10.79 20.45
N ALA A 147 21.85 11.81 20.88
CA ALA A 147 22.66 11.79 22.11
C ALA A 147 21.83 12.02 23.39
N ILE A 148 20.55 12.38 23.27
CA ILE A 148 19.64 12.68 24.38
C ILE A 148 20.14 13.89 25.21
N ASP A 149 20.77 14.86 24.55
CA ASP A 149 21.26 16.08 25.18
C ASP A 149 20.18 17.17 25.17
N PHE A 150 19.50 17.36 26.32
CA PHE A 150 18.45 18.37 26.48
C PHE A 150 18.96 19.79 26.27
N GLN A 151 20.17 20.10 26.73
CA GLN A 151 20.66 21.48 26.76
C GLN A 151 21.07 21.93 25.36
N VAL A 152 21.75 21.07 24.59
CA VAL A 152 22.08 21.38 23.19
C VAL A 152 20.81 21.40 22.33
N CYS A 153 19.85 20.51 22.57
CA CYS A 153 18.55 20.56 21.92
C CYS A 153 17.83 21.90 22.16
N ASP A 154 17.78 22.37 23.40
CA ASP A 154 17.14 23.64 23.75
C ASP A 154 17.88 24.83 23.14
N GLY A 155 19.20 24.86 23.25
CA GLY A 155 20.02 25.88 22.60
C GLY A 155 19.79 25.94 21.10
N ALA A 156 19.70 24.79 20.43
CA ALA A 156 19.45 24.73 18.99
C ALA A 156 18.03 25.22 18.63
N VAL A 157 17.00 24.82 19.38
CA VAL A 157 15.61 25.25 19.11
C VAL A 157 15.40 26.73 19.41
N ASP A 158 15.98 27.24 20.50
CA ASP A 158 15.90 28.66 20.86
C ASP A 158 16.65 29.54 19.84
N LEU A 159 17.60 28.97 19.10
CA LEU A 159 18.27 29.58 17.94
C LEU A 159 17.52 29.41 16.62
N GLY A 160 16.34 28.80 16.62
CA GLY A 160 15.48 28.67 15.43
C GLY A 160 15.63 27.36 14.66
N ALA A 161 16.29 26.33 15.21
CA ALA A 161 16.33 25.02 14.57
C ALA A 161 14.92 24.44 14.41
N ASN A 162 14.57 24.07 13.18
CA ASN A 162 13.27 23.47 12.90
C ASN A 162 13.26 21.98 13.30
N VAL A 163 12.49 21.67 14.35
CA VAL A 163 12.29 20.33 14.93
C VAL A 163 11.69 19.32 13.93
N THR A 164 10.97 19.80 12.93
CA THR A 164 10.29 18.98 11.91
C THR A 164 11.16 18.67 10.69
N THR A 165 12.37 19.22 10.61
CA THR A 165 13.32 18.92 9.53
C THR A 165 13.65 17.43 9.54
N LYS A 166 13.70 16.81 8.35
CA LYS A 166 14.05 15.40 8.17
C LYS A 166 15.50 15.27 7.70
N ASP A 167 16.18 14.25 8.21
CA ASP A 167 17.48 13.83 7.70
C ASP A 167 17.39 13.06 6.35
N GLY A 168 18.53 12.63 5.81
CA GLY A 168 18.60 11.85 4.57
C GLY A 168 17.95 10.46 4.64
N LYS A 169 17.60 9.98 5.84
CA LYS A 169 16.82 8.76 6.08
C LYS A 169 15.33 9.04 6.33
N GLY A 170 14.91 10.31 6.29
CA GLY A 170 13.53 10.73 6.51
C GLY A 170 13.12 10.88 7.97
N HIS A 171 14.05 10.80 8.93
CA HIS A 171 13.75 10.94 10.36
C HIS A 171 13.84 12.39 10.82
N THR A 172 12.89 12.83 11.64
CA THR A 172 12.99 14.09 12.37
C THR A 172 13.84 13.95 13.63
N ALA A 173 14.22 15.07 14.25
CA ALA A 173 14.89 15.06 15.55
C ALA A 173 14.08 14.31 16.63
N ILE A 174 12.75 14.43 16.62
CA ILE A 174 11.85 13.70 17.54
C ILE A 174 11.96 12.18 17.32
N MET A 175 11.99 11.74 16.06
CA MET A 175 12.16 10.32 15.72
C MET A 175 13.54 9.81 16.13
N ARG A 176 14.60 10.61 15.94
CA ARG A 176 15.97 10.27 16.38
C ARG A 176 16.07 10.15 17.89
N ALA A 177 15.46 11.05 18.65
CA ALA A 177 15.36 10.92 20.10
C ALA A 177 14.70 9.60 20.50
N ARG A 178 13.51 9.31 19.97
CA ARG A 178 12.76 8.08 20.29
C ARG A 178 13.52 6.79 19.97
N ASN A 179 14.18 6.76 18.81
CA ASN A 179 14.89 5.56 18.33
C ASN A 179 16.28 5.41 18.96
N SER A 180 16.72 6.35 19.80
CA SER A 180 17.97 6.21 20.55
C SER A 180 17.86 5.08 21.57
N GLY A 181 18.73 4.08 21.46
CA GLY A 181 18.76 2.91 22.34
C GLY A 181 19.41 3.15 23.70
N ALA A 182 19.94 4.36 23.96
CA ALA A 182 20.86 4.59 25.06
C ALA A 182 20.20 4.92 26.42
N SER A 183 19.00 5.52 26.46
CA SER A 183 18.43 6.03 27.72
C SER A 183 16.90 5.98 27.79
N PHE A 184 16.30 4.78 27.80
CA PHE A 184 14.87 4.63 28.10
C PHE A 184 14.59 4.91 29.60
N PRO A 185 13.54 5.68 29.99
CA PRO A 185 12.50 6.35 29.18
C PRO A 185 12.83 7.81 28.81
N THR A 186 14.01 8.30 29.16
CA THR A 186 14.47 9.69 28.96
C THR A 186 14.40 10.13 27.50
N ASN A 187 14.64 9.20 26.56
CA ASN A 187 14.47 9.39 25.12
C ASN A 187 13.04 9.88 24.74
N HIS A 188 12.00 9.33 25.37
CA HIS A 188 10.61 9.76 25.16
C HIS A 188 10.31 11.09 25.84
N TYR A 189 10.96 11.40 26.96
CA TYR A 189 10.80 12.69 27.63
C TYR A 189 11.38 13.82 26.77
N LEU A 190 12.55 13.61 26.18
CA LEU A 190 13.15 14.57 25.24
C LEU A 190 12.27 14.76 23.99
N ALA A 191 11.75 13.66 23.44
CA ALA A 191 10.82 13.72 22.31
C ALA A 191 9.58 14.58 22.63
N CYS A 192 8.95 14.39 23.80
CA CYS A 192 7.84 15.23 24.25
C CYS A 192 8.27 16.68 24.49
N HIS A 193 9.47 16.91 25.03
CA HIS A 193 10.01 18.25 25.26
C HIS A 193 10.18 19.04 23.95
N LEU A 194 10.86 18.43 22.98
CA LEU A 194 11.06 19.00 21.64
C LEU A 194 9.73 19.29 20.94
N ALA A 195 8.76 18.38 21.06
CA ALA A 195 7.44 18.57 20.46
C ALA A 195 6.67 19.74 21.08
N LEU A 196 6.73 19.92 22.40
CA LEU A 196 6.12 21.06 23.09
C LEU A 196 6.74 22.39 22.64
N LYS A 197 8.06 22.44 22.46
CA LYS A 197 8.77 23.62 21.94
C LYS A 197 8.42 23.92 20.47
N ALA A 198 8.30 22.90 19.62
CA ALA A 198 7.98 23.07 18.21
C ALA A 198 6.60 23.70 17.95
N SER A 199 5.66 23.59 18.91
CA SER A 199 4.26 24.03 18.78
C SER A 199 3.50 23.45 17.57
N ASP A 200 4.08 22.47 16.88
CA ASP A 200 3.50 21.78 15.74
C ASP A 200 2.64 20.58 16.20
N LEU A 201 1.46 20.44 15.61
CA LEU A 201 0.51 19.39 15.99
C LEU A 201 1.07 18.00 15.66
N TYR A 202 1.69 17.82 14.50
CA TYR A 202 2.19 16.52 14.03
C TYR A 202 3.39 16.06 14.87
N ALA A 203 4.28 16.96 15.25
CA ALA A 203 5.35 16.73 16.20
C ALA A 203 4.83 16.24 17.57
N VAL A 204 3.77 16.87 18.08
CA VAL A 204 3.13 16.47 19.35
C VAL A 204 2.44 15.11 19.22
N VAL A 205 1.74 14.83 18.11
CA VAL A 205 1.14 13.52 17.83
C VAL A 205 2.22 12.43 17.85
N ASP A 206 3.32 12.62 17.12
CA ASP A 206 4.38 11.61 17.00
C ASP A 206 5.08 11.37 18.36
N ALA A 207 5.38 12.42 19.12
CA ALA A 207 5.98 12.29 20.45
C ALA A 207 5.06 11.56 21.44
N VAL A 208 3.77 11.93 21.48
CA VAL A 208 2.78 11.30 22.36
C VAL A 208 2.50 9.86 21.94
N GLU A 209 2.42 9.55 20.65
CA GLU A 209 2.29 8.16 20.16
C GLU A 209 3.49 7.32 20.63
N GLY A 210 4.70 7.86 20.53
CA GLY A 210 5.90 7.21 21.07
C GLY A 210 5.78 6.91 22.57
N ALA A 211 5.38 7.90 23.37
CA ALA A 211 5.18 7.74 24.81
C ALA A 211 4.05 6.74 25.14
N TRP A 212 2.97 6.73 24.34
CA TRP A 212 1.87 5.78 24.47
C TRP A 212 2.31 4.34 24.20
N LEU A 213 3.02 4.11 23.09
CA LEU A 213 3.57 2.79 22.76
C LEU A 213 4.56 2.29 23.82
N ALA A 214 5.30 3.22 24.43
CA ALA A 214 6.19 2.96 25.55
C ALA A 214 5.48 2.81 26.92
N ARG A 215 4.15 2.94 26.97
CA ARG A 215 3.33 2.85 28.20
C ARG A 215 3.63 3.95 29.24
N LEU A 216 4.08 5.12 28.79
CA LEU A 216 4.43 6.27 29.63
C LEU A 216 3.27 7.28 29.81
N THR A 217 2.11 7.01 29.22
CA THR A 217 0.89 7.85 29.30
C THR A 217 -0.22 7.14 30.09
N PRO A 218 -1.19 7.88 30.68
CA PRO A 218 -2.42 7.29 31.16
C PRO A 218 -3.16 6.56 30.01
N PRO A 219 -3.84 5.42 30.27
CA PRO A 219 -4.05 4.78 31.57
C PRO A 219 -2.93 3.82 32.01
N TYR A 220 -1.85 3.66 31.23
CA TYR A 220 -0.83 2.63 31.49
C TYR A 220 0.09 2.96 32.67
N THR A 221 0.30 4.25 32.95
CA THR A 221 1.03 4.72 34.13
C THR A 221 0.14 5.61 35.00
N THR A 222 0.21 5.39 36.32
CA THR A 222 -0.46 6.21 37.33
C THR A 222 0.35 7.44 37.75
N ALA A 223 1.62 7.53 37.31
CA ALA A 223 2.53 8.63 37.60
C ALA A 223 3.29 9.04 36.32
N PRO A 224 2.61 9.63 35.32
CA PRO A 224 3.28 10.10 34.11
C PRO A 224 4.23 11.25 34.44
N SER A 225 5.35 11.34 33.70
CA SER A 225 6.24 12.50 33.77
C SER A 225 5.45 13.79 33.44
N PRO A 226 5.71 14.92 34.15
CA PRO A 226 5.04 16.19 33.87
C PRO A 226 5.15 16.63 32.40
N ILE A 227 6.28 16.35 31.76
CA ILE A 227 6.52 16.68 30.34
C ILE A 227 5.59 15.86 29.43
N VAL A 228 5.46 14.56 29.71
CA VAL A 228 4.58 13.67 28.93
C VAL A 228 3.12 14.06 29.14
N LEU A 229 2.72 14.39 30.37
CA LEU A 229 1.36 14.84 30.66
C LEU A 229 1.06 16.17 29.97
N ALA A 230 1.99 17.13 29.98
CA ALA A 230 1.86 18.39 29.27
C ALA A 230 1.73 18.19 27.76
N ALA A 231 2.49 17.26 27.17
CA ALA A 231 2.37 16.91 25.75
C ALA A 231 1.00 16.30 25.42
N VAL A 232 0.49 15.38 26.25
CA VAL A 232 -0.86 14.80 26.10
C VAL A 232 -1.94 15.89 26.21
N GLN A 233 -1.86 16.77 27.20
CA GLN A 233 -2.82 17.88 27.36
C GLN A 233 -2.79 18.81 26.15
N THR A 234 -1.60 19.19 25.70
CA THR A 234 -1.41 20.04 24.50
C THR A 234 -1.98 19.37 23.26
N LEU A 235 -1.79 18.05 23.10
CA LEU A 235 -2.37 17.29 22.00
C LEU A 235 -3.90 17.35 22.02
N VAL A 236 -4.51 17.05 23.16
CA VAL A 236 -5.98 17.08 23.33
C VAL A 236 -6.52 18.47 23.01
N THR A 237 -5.89 19.53 23.52
CA THR A 237 -6.32 20.91 23.26
C THR A 237 -6.21 21.27 21.78
N LYS A 238 -5.08 21.00 21.13
CA LYS A 238 -4.88 21.33 19.71
C LYS A 238 -5.80 20.51 18.79
N LEU A 239 -6.00 19.22 19.07
CA LEU A 239 -6.95 18.39 18.31
C LEU A 239 -8.39 18.87 18.49
N THR A 240 -8.77 19.25 19.71
CA THR A 240 -10.12 19.80 19.99
C THR A 240 -10.33 21.08 19.19
N GLN A 241 -9.36 22.01 19.23
CA GLN A 241 -9.43 23.24 18.47
C GLN A 241 -9.54 22.99 16.95
N LYS A 242 -8.67 22.14 16.39
CA LYS A 242 -8.69 21.82 14.95
C LYS A 242 -10.03 21.19 14.53
N LEU A 243 -10.57 20.30 15.35
CA LEU A 243 -11.87 19.65 15.10
C LEU A 243 -13.03 20.65 15.16
N GLN A 244 -13.01 21.57 16.11
CA GLN A 244 -14.01 22.63 16.23
C GLN A 244 -13.94 23.62 15.06
N GLU A 245 -12.74 24.03 14.65
CA GLU A 245 -12.55 24.89 13.48
C GLU A 245 -13.07 24.22 12.19
N ALA A 246 -12.79 22.92 12.01
CA ALA A 246 -13.29 22.15 10.88
C ALA A 246 -14.82 22.02 10.90
N LEU A 247 -15.41 21.81 12.07
CA LEU A 247 -16.86 21.75 12.28
C LEU A 247 -17.54 23.08 11.95
N VAL A 248 -16.97 24.21 12.37
CA VAL A 248 -17.53 25.55 12.10
C VAL A 248 -17.49 25.89 10.61
N LYS A 249 -16.43 25.47 9.90
CA LYS A 249 -16.28 25.73 8.46
C LYS A 249 -17.08 24.76 7.58
N GLU A 250 -17.57 23.66 8.14
CA GLU A 250 -18.21 22.57 7.39
C GLU A 250 -17.37 22.10 6.18
N ASP A 251 -16.04 22.14 6.33
CA ASP A 251 -15.09 21.75 5.29
C ASP A 251 -14.81 20.24 5.40
N VAL A 252 -15.26 19.48 4.41
CA VAL A 252 -15.12 18.01 4.38
C VAL A 252 -13.66 17.57 4.49
N SER A 253 -12.73 18.24 3.80
CA SER A 253 -11.32 17.86 3.79
C SER A 253 -10.67 18.13 5.15
N GLN A 254 -10.98 19.27 5.78
CA GLN A 254 -10.49 19.59 7.12
C GLN A 254 -11.10 18.67 8.18
N LEU A 255 -12.37 18.29 8.04
CA LEU A 255 -13.03 17.32 8.92
C LEU A 255 -12.38 15.94 8.81
N GLU A 256 -12.13 15.46 7.59
CA GLU A 256 -11.43 14.19 7.36
C GLU A 256 -10.04 14.18 8.00
N GLU A 257 -9.23 15.20 7.72
CA GLU A 257 -7.89 15.33 8.28
C GLU A 257 -7.93 15.32 9.82
N SER A 258 -8.87 16.06 10.41
CA SER A 258 -9.00 16.18 11.86
C SER A 258 -9.47 14.87 12.51
N ILE A 259 -10.46 14.19 11.92
CA ILE A 259 -10.96 12.90 12.41
C ILE A 259 -9.86 11.83 12.33
N GLU A 260 -9.11 11.79 11.24
CA GLU A 260 -8.01 10.83 11.09
C GLU A 260 -6.91 11.09 12.13
N LEU A 261 -6.51 12.35 12.35
CA LEU A 261 -5.55 12.71 13.40
C LEU A 261 -6.02 12.27 14.80
N VAL A 262 -7.30 12.44 15.12
CA VAL A 262 -7.87 11.95 16.39
C VAL A 262 -7.72 10.43 16.50
N LYS A 263 -8.07 9.66 15.46
CA LYS A 263 -7.88 8.20 15.47
C LYS A 263 -6.42 7.79 15.62
N TYR A 264 -5.50 8.46 14.91
CA TYR A 264 -4.07 8.18 14.98
C TYR A 264 -3.50 8.48 16.37
N SER A 265 -3.98 9.53 17.03
CA SER A 265 -3.55 9.92 18.37
C SER A 265 -3.92 8.90 19.46
N ARG A 266 -4.82 7.95 19.16
CA ARG A 266 -5.40 6.95 20.09
C ARG A 266 -6.12 7.55 21.30
N ILE A 267 -6.42 8.84 21.28
CA ILE A 267 -7.26 9.49 22.28
C ILE A 267 -8.70 9.06 22.01
N GLN A 268 -9.31 8.31 22.93
CA GLN A 268 -10.69 7.87 22.80
C GLN A 268 -11.66 8.86 23.45
N GLY A 269 -12.86 9.01 22.85
CA GLY A 269 -13.98 9.71 23.48
C GLY A 269 -13.86 11.23 23.46
N MET A 270 -13.26 11.80 22.41
CA MET A 270 -13.22 13.26 22.29
C MET A 270 -14.64 13.84 22.13
N PRO A 271 -14.99 14.94 22.82
CA PRO A 271 -16.38 15.44 22.93
C PRO A 271 -17.06 15.78 21.60
N ASP A 272 -16.28 15.99 20.54
CA ASP A 272 -16.77 16.47 19.23
C ASP A 272 -16.52 15.48 18.08
N GLU A 273 -15.89 14.33 18.34
CA GLU A 273 -15.52 13.34 17.31
C GLU A 273 -16.76 12.78 16.59
N ALA A 274 -17.75 12.31 17.36
CA ALA A 274 -18.99 11.76 16.80
C ALA A 274 -19.76 12.80 15.98
N ARG A 275 -19.76 14.07 16.43
CA ARG A 275 -20.40 15.17 15.70
C ARG A 275 -19.68 15.45 14.38
N ALA A 276 -18.34 15.51 14.40
CA ALA A 276 -17.54 15.71 13.19
C ALA A 276 -17.75 14.58 12.16
N ILE A 277 -17.76 13.33 12.60
CA ILE A 277 -18.03 12.16 11.75
C ILE A 277 -19.41 12.26 11.10
N CYS A 278 -20.43 12.62 11.88
CA CYS A 278 -21.79 12.79 11.39
C CYS A 278 -21.88 13.91 10.34
N THR A 279 -21.35 15.10 10.67
CA THR A 279 -21.34 16.27 9.76
C THR A 279 -20.60 15.96 8.47
N MET A 280 -19.40 15.38 8.54
CA MET A 280 -18.60 14.99 7.36
C MET A 280 -19.37 14.00 6.47
N SER A 281 -19.93 12.94 7.06
CA SER A 281 -20.65 11.91 6.30
C SER A 281 -21.90 12.49 5.62
N ARG A 282 -22.62 13.38 6.31
CA ARG A 282 -23.79 14.09 5.77
C ARG A 282 -23.42 14.98 4.58
N LEU A 283 -22.38 15.80 4.72
CA LEU A 283 -21.92 16.70 3.66
C LEU A 283 -21.46 15.94 2.42
N LYS A 284 -20.77 14.80 2.60
CA LYS A 284 -20.39 13.94 1.47
C LYS A 284 -21.59 13.37 0.72
N LEU A 285 -22.62 12.92 1.44
CA LEU A 285 -23.84 12.40 0.83
C LEU A 285 -24.55 13.48 0.01
N ILE A 286 -24.70 14.69 0.57
CA ILE A 286 -25.32 15.82 -0.12
C ILE A 286 -24.52 16.20 -1.37
N ARG A 287 -23.21 16.40 -1.25
CA ARG A 287 -22.34 16.76 -2.40
C ARG A 287 -22.36 15.69 -3.49
N GLY A 288 -22.36 14.41 -3.12
CA GLY A 288 -22.45 13.32 -4.09
C GLY A 288 -23.77 13.34 -4.88
N VAL A 289 -24.89 13.67 -4.22
CA VAL A 289 -26.19 13.84 -4.89
C VAL A 289 -26.18 15.05 -5.83
N GLU A 290 -25.64 16.19 -5.38
CA GLU A 290 -25.53 17.42 -6.19
C GLU A 290 -24.65 17.24 -7.42
N ALA A 291 -23.52 16.53 -7.28
CA ALA A 291 -22.61 16.25 -8.38
C ALA A 291 -23.19 15.24 -9.39
N ALA A 292 -24.23 14.48 -9.02
CA ALA A 292 -24.79 13.37 -9.79
C ALA A 292 -23.71 12.41 -10.33
N ASN A 293 -22.63 12.26 -9.56
CA ASN A 293 -21.47 11.47 -9.94
C ASN A 293 -21.56 10.10 -9.29
N GLU A 294 -21.58 9.03 -10.10
CA GLU A 294 -21.68 7.65 -9.64
C GLU A 294 -20.67 7.32 -8.54
N LEU A 295 -19.47 7.88 -8.67
CA LEU A 295 -18.38 7.55 -7.79
C LEU A 295 -18.45 8.29 -6.46
N GLU A 296 -18.68 9.59 -6.49
CA GLU A 296 -18.84 10.39 -5.27
C GLU A 296 -19.99 9.85 -4.41
N LEU A 297 -21.07 9.42 -5.07
CA LEU A 297 -22.19 8.73 -4.42
C LEU A 297 -21.77 7.42 -3.76
N LYS A 298 -21.05 6.54 -4.48
CA LYS A 298 -20.54 5.29 -3.90
C LYS A 298 -19.65 5.55 -2.69
N GLN A 299 -18.73 6.51 -2.80
CA GLN A 299 -17.81 6.86 -1.73
C GLN A 299 -18.52 7.40 -0.49
N ALA A 300 -19.49 8.28 -0.68
CA ALA A 300 -20.28 8.85 0.41
C ALA A 300 -21.10 7.78 1.14
N ILE A 301 -21.73 6.85 0.40
CA ILE A 301 -22.51 5.74 0.96
C ILE A 301 -21.61 4.78 1.75
N ILE A 302 -20.46 4.39 1.20
CA ILE A 302 -19.48 3.53 1.88
C ILE A 302 -18.99 4.21 3.17
N ASN A 303 -18.66 5.49 3.09
CA ASN A 303 -18.20 6.28 4.23
C ASN A 303 -19.23 6.29 5.37
N ALA A 304 -20.50 6.58 5.08
CA ALA A 304 -21.56 6.59 6.09
C ALA A 304 -21.77 5.22 6.76
N LYS A 305 -21.63 4.13 5.99
CA LYS A 305 -21.72 2.74 6.48
C LYS A 305 -20.50 2.39 7.36
N GLN A 306 -19.30 2.75 6.93
CA GLN A 306 -18.05 2.50 7.66
C GLN A 306 -18.05 3.14 9.05
N TYR A 307 -18.55 4.38 9.14
CA TYR A 307 -18.65 5.10 10.41
C TYR A 307 -19.89 4.75 11.24
N LYS A 308 -20.72 3.81 10.77
CA LYS A 308 -21.95 3.35 11.44
C LYS A 308 -22.94 4.49 11.74
N VAL A 309 -22.95 5.52 10.90
CA VAL A 309 -23.87 6.68 11.02
C VAL A 309 -25.13 6.52 10.15
N SER A 310 -25.30 5.39 9.47
CA SER A 310 -26.45 5.11 8.59
C SER A 310 -27.81 5.27 9.28
N ALA A 311 -27.91 4.94 10.57
CA ALA A 311 -29.16 5.08 11.32
C ALA A 311 -29.49 6.55 11.63
N VAL A 312 -28.48 7.41 11.75
CA VAL A 312 -28.63 8.84 12.04
C VAL A 312 -28.90 9.63 10.76
N LEU A 313 -28.30 9.22 9.64
CA LEU A 313 -28.37 9.88 8.34
C LEU A 313 -29.26 9.11 7.35
N SER A 314 -30.37 8.54 7.82
CA SER A 314 -31.19 7.62 7.01
C SER A 314 -31.81 8.29 5.78
N GLU A 315 -32.18 9.56 5.89
CA GLU A 315 -32.81 10.32 4.78
C GLU A 315 -31.78 10.67 3.70
N GLU A 316 -30.63 11.24 4.09
CA GLU A 316 -29.56 11.56 3.14
C GLU A 316 -29.00 10.31 2.47
N LEU A 317 -28.88 9.20 3.21
CA LEU A 317 -28.42 7.93 2.65
C LEU A 317 -29.41 7.38 1.61
N ALA A 318 -30.71 7.41 1.91
CA ALA A 318 -31.74 6.96 0.96
C ALA A 318 -31.75 7.82 -0.31
N SER A 319 -31.60 9.14 -0.17
CA SER A 319 -31.48 10.07 -1.30
C SER A 319 -30.27 9.73 -2.19
N ALA A 320 -29.10 9.50 -1.58
CA ALA A 320 -27.88 9.13 -2.31
C ALA A 320 -28.01 7.77 -3.01
N GLU A 321 -28.63 6.77 -2.38
CA GLU A 321 -28.85 5.45 -3.00
C GLU A 321 -29.80 5.53 -4.20
N VAL A 322 -30.85 6.35 -4.13
CA VAL A 322 -31.74 6.61 -5.27
C VAL A 322 -31.01 7.33 -6.40
N ALA A 323 -30.23 8.37 -6.08
CA ALA A 323 -29.44 9.10 -7.07
C ALA A 323 -28.44 8.19 -7.78
N LEU A 324 -27.75 7.32 -7.04
CA LEU A 324 -26.80 6.36 -7.60
C LEU A 324 -27.46 5.41 -8.60
N LYS A 325 -28.63 4.88 -8.25
CA LYS A 325 -29.42 4.03 -9.15
C LYS A 325 -29.78 4.75 -10.44
N GLY A 326 -30.18 6.03 -10.36
CA GLY A 326 -30.48 6.86 -11.53
C GLY A 326 -29.28 7.06 -12.46
N VAL A 327 -28.10 7.41 -11.90
CA VAL A 327 -26.87 7.63 -12.68
C VAL A 327 -26.42 6.36 -13.38
N VAL A 328 -26.46 5.21 -12.69
CA VAL A 328 -26.10 3.91 -13.27
C VAL A 328 -27.03 3.55 -14.43
N GLN A 329 -28.33 3.75 -14.27
CA GLN A 329 -29.31 3.50 -15.33
C GLN A 329 -29.05 4.39 -16.56
N GLN A 330 -28.79 5.68 -16.37
CA GLN A 330 -28.53 6.61 -17.45
C GLN A 330 -27.27 6.23 -18.25
N LYS A 331 -26.18 5.84 -17.58
CA LYS A 331 -24.96 5.38 -18.24
C LYS A 331 -25.19 4.10 -19.06
N ALA A 332 -26.00 3.17 -18.55
CA ALA A 332 -26.34 1.96 -19.28
C ALA A 332 -27.11 2.27 -20.59
N VAL A 333 -28.07 3.19 -20.53
CA VAL A 333 -28.81 3.67 -21.71
C VAL A 333 -27.89 4.29 -22.76
N THR A 334 -26.95 5.16 -22.35
CA THR A 334 -26.00 5.80 -23.28
C THR A 334 -25.12 4.77 -23.97
N ARG A 335 -24.51 3.84 -23.22
CA ARG A 335 -23.66 2.78 -23.79
C ARG A 335 -24.41 1.90 -24.77
N ALA A 336 -25.60 1.42 -24.38
CA ALA A 336 -26.44 0.60 -25.26
C ALA A 336 -26.74 1.31 -26.59
N THR A 337 -27.01 2.62 -26.55
CA THR A 337 -27.27 3.42 -27.76
C THR A 337 -26.05 3.50 -28.68
N GLU A 338 -24.86 3.74 -28.11
CA GLU A 338 -23.60 3.82 -28.86
C GLU A 338 -23.19 2.46 -29.46
N ASP A 339 -23.33 1.38 -28.69
CA ASP A 339 -23.01 0.02 -29.12
C ASP A 339 -23.90 -0.42 -30.29
N LEU A 340 -25.20 -0.13 -30.20
CA LEU A 340 -26.16 -0.46 -31.25
C LEU A 340 -25.91 0.32 -32.54
N GLN A 341 -25.52 1.59 -32.43
CA GLN A 341 -25.14 2.40 -33.61
C GLN A 341 -23.86 1.87 -34.27
N ARG A 342 -22.83 1.55 -33.48
CA ARG A 342 -21.58 0.95 -34.00
C ARG A 342 -21.82 -0.39 -34.69
N ALA A 343 -22.68 -1.23 -34.12
CA ALA A 343 -23.02 -2.53 -34.71
C ALA A 343 -23.80 -2.38 -36.03
N LEU A 344 -24.71 -1.41 -36.11
CA LEU A 344 -25.39 -1.04 -37.35
C LEU A 344 -24.40 -0.60 -38.45
N ASP A 345 -23.39 0.17 -38.08
CA ASP A 345 -22.39 0.68 -39.03
C ASP A 345 -21.43 -0.41 -39.52
N CYS A 346 -21.15 -1.43 -38.69
CA CYS A 346 -20.25 -2.53 -39.07
C CYS A 346 -20.88 -3.55 -40.04
N GLY A 347 -22.20 -3.73 -39.99
CA GLY A 347 -22.93 -4.68 -40.83
C GLY A 347 -22.69 -6.18 -40.52
N ASP A 348 -21.93 -6.51 -39.48
CA ASP A 348 -21.69 -7.88 -39.05
C ASP A 348 -22.93 -8.46 -38.30
N PRO A 349 -23.51 -9.59 -38.75
CA PRO A 349 -24.71 -10.15 -38.16
C PRO A 349 -24.55 -10.56 -36.68
N HIS A 350 -23.36 -11.01 -36.26
CA HIS A 350 -23.13 -11.48 -34.90
C HIS A 350 -22.98 -10.30 -33.91
N GLN A 351 -22.26 -9.25 -34.31
CA GLN A 351 -22.13 -8.02 -33.53
C GLN A 351 -23.48 -7.31 -33.40
N LEU A 352 -24.25 -7.23 -34.49
CA LEU A 352 -25.59 -6.65 -34.48
C LEU A 352 -26.55 -7.43 -33.60
N CYS A 353 -26.52 -8.76 -33.66
CA CYS A 353 -27.32 -9.61 -32.78
C CYS A 353 -27.01 -9.37 -31.30
N ARG A 354 -25.72 -9.28 -30.93
CA ARG A 354 -25.30 -9.02 -29.55
C ARG A 354 -25.81 -7.67 -29.06
N ALA A 355 -25.57 -6.63 -29.84
CA ALA A 355 -25.97 -5.27 -29.46
C ALA A 355 -27.49 -5.13 -29.31
N VAL A 356 -28.28 -5.75 -30.19
CA VAL A 356 -29.76 -5.75 -30.11
C VAL A 356 -30.24 -6.43 -28.82
N VAL A 357 -29.69 -7.59 -28.46
CA VAL A 357 -30.08 -8.33 -27.26
C VAL A 357 -29.73 -7.56 -25.99
N GLU A 358 -28.49 -7.06 -25.90
CA GLU A 358 -28.01 -6.29 -24.73
C GLU A 358 -28.77 -4.97 -24.57
N SER A 359 -29.20 -4.34 -25.66
CA SER A 359 -29.92 -3.07 -25.60
C SER A 359 -31.37 -3.19 -25.12
N ARG A 360 -32.01 -4.36 -25.24
CA ARG A 360 -33.42 -4.56 -24.82
C ARG A 360 -33.65 -4.42 -23.31
N CYS A 361 -32.63 -4.65 -22.48
CA CYS A 361 -32.77 -4.50 -21.03
C CYS A 361 -32.64 -3.04 -20.54
N CYS A 362 -32.07 -2.17 -21.37
CA CYS A 362 -31.79 -0.78 -21.02
C CYS A 362 -32.65 0.22 -21.80
N LEU A 363 -33.00 -0.08 -23.05
CA LEU A 363 -33.80 0.78 -23.91
C LEU A 363 -35.29 0.37 -23.89
N PRO A 364 -36.22 1.33 -23.94
CA PRO A 364 -37.63 1.01 -24.12
C PRO A 364 -37.91 0.44 -25.52
N ASP A 365 -38.91 -0.43 -25.63
CA ASP A 365 -39.34 -1.03 -26.90
C ASP A 365 -39.76 0.01 -27.96
N SER A 366 -40.11 1.23 -27.53
CA SER A 366 -40.42 2.37 -28.41
C SER A 366 -39.19 3.04 -29.03
N SER A 367 -37.97 2.55 -28.76
CA SER A 367 -36.73 3.11 -29.31
C SER A 367 -36.66 2.93 -30.84
N PRO A 368 -36.57 4.02 -31.62
CA PRO A 368 -36.51 3.93 -33.08
C PRO A 368 -35.21 3.28 -33.57
N LEU A 369 -34.13 3.43 -32.82
CA LEU A 369 -32.83 2.85 -33.16
C LEU A 369 -32.85 1.32 -32.98
N LEU A 370 -33.47 0.84 -31.89
CA LEU A 370 -33.65 -0.59 -31.64
C LEU A 370 -34.54 -1.25 -32.71
N ALA A 371 -35.63 -0.57 -33.10
CA ALA A 371 -36.50 -1.05 -34.17
C ALA A 371 -35.73 -1.18 -35.50
N LYS A 372 -34.94 -0.17 -35.88
CA LYS A 372 -34.11 -0.19 -37.09
C LYS A 372 -33.09 -1.34 -37.08
N ALA A 373 -32.36 -1.52 -35.98
CA ALA A 373 -31.38 -2.61 -35.85
C ALA A 373 -32.02 -4.00 -35.92
N THR A 374 -33.20 -4.15 -35.33
CA THR A 374 -33.95 -5.41 -35.37
C THR A 374 -34.35 -5.76 -36.82
N THR A 375 -34.85 -4.81 -37.59
CA THR A 375 -35.21 -5.03 -39.00
C THR A 375 -34.00 -5.45 -39.86
N VAL A 376 -32.86 -4.76 -39.70
CA VAL A 376 -31.63 -5.08 -40.46
C VAL A 376 -31.13 -6.49 -40.12
N LEU A 377 -31.19 -6.87 -38.85
CA LEU A 377 -30.80 -8.21 -38.40
C LEU A 377 -31.69 -9.30 -39.00
N THR A 378 -33.01 -9.09 -39.07
CA THR A 378 -33.96 -10.03 -39.69
C THR A 378 -33.61 -10.32 -41.15
N ASP A 379 -33.31 -9.28 -41.93
CA ASP A 379 -32.96 -9.43 -43.34
C ASP A 379 -31.65 -10.22 -43.54
N LEU A 380 -30.66 -10.02 -42.68
CA LEU A 380 -29.37 -10.71 -42.74
C LEU A 380 -29.51 -12.20 -42.39
N VAL A 381 -30.20 -12.50 -41.29
CA VAL A 381 -30.42 -13.89 -40.83
C VAL A 381 -31.20 -14.71 -41.86
N THR A 382 -32.22 -14.12 -42.47
CA THR A 382 -33.03 -14.79 -43.51
C THR A 382 -32.15 -15.23 -44.68
N LYS A 383 -31.30 -14.34 -45.20
CA LYS A 383 -30.39 -14.65 -46.32
C LYS A 383 -29.38 -15.76 -45.98
N MET A 384 -28.89 -15.78 -44.75
CA MET A 384 -27.91 -16.78 -44.32
C MET A 384 -28.55 -18.18 -44.22
N LEU A 385 -29.78 -18.28 -43.70
CA LEU A 385 -30.51 -19.55 -43.62
C LEU A 385 -30.84 -20.14 -44.99
N GLU A 386 -31.27 -19.30 -45.94
CA GLU A 386 -31.53 -19.72 -47.32
C GLU A 386 -30.25 -20.23 -48.01
N GLY A 387 -29.12 -19.55 -47.81
CA GLY A 387 -27.81 -19.98 -48.33
C GLY A 387 -27.35 -21.33 -47.77
N ALA A 388 -27.39 -21.50 -46.45
CA ALA A 388 -26.94 -22.72 -45.78
C ALA A 388 -27.76 -23.97 -46.19
N LEU A 389 -29.06 -23.81 -46.44
CA LEU A 389 -29.93 -24.87 -46.96
C LEU A 389 -29.55 -25.31 -48.37
N SER A 390 -29.10 -24.37 -49.22
CA SER A 390 -28.69 -24.69 -50.59
C SER A 390 -27.37 -25.48 -50.67
N GLU A 391 -26.46 -25.28 -49.72
CA GLU A 391 -25.14 -25.90 -49.71
C GLU A 391 -25.10 -27.27 -49.00
N GLY A 392 -26.09 -27.57 -48.17
CA GLY A 392 -26.19 -28.86 -47.46
C GLY A 392 -25.09 -29.10 -46.41
N CYS A 393 -24.34 -28.07 -46.04
CA CYS A 393 -23.29 -28.15 -45.05
C CYS A 393 -23.88 -28.13 -43.62
N VAL A 394 -23.78 -29.25 -42.91
CA VAL A 394 -24.31 -29.40 -41.53
C VAL A 394 -23.75 -28.35 -40.57
N VAL A 395 -22.49 -27.92 -40.77
CA VAL A 395 -21.84 -26.89 -39.94
C VAL A 395 -22.44 -25.50 -40.18
N MET A 396 -22.63 -25.11 -41.44
CA MET A 396 -23.24 -23.81 -41.81
C MET A 396 -24.72 -23.73 -41.40
N LEU A 397 -25.44 -24.85 -41.52
CA LEU A 397 -26.83 -24.97 -41.12
C LEU A 397 -27.02 -24.81 -39.62
N ASP A 398 -26.11 -25.38 -38.84
CA ASP A 398 -26.14 -25.27 -37.39
C ASP A 398 -25.73 -23.86 -36.91
N GLU A 399 -24.69 -23.24 -37.49
CA GLU A 399 -24.26 -21.87 -37.16
C GLU A 399 -25.33 -20.80 -37.43
N THR A 400 -25.96 -20.85 -38.60
CA THR A 400 -27.02 -19.90 -38.99
C THR A 400 -28.29 -20.05 -38.15
N LEU A 401 -28.64 -21.28 -37.79
CA LEU A 401 -29.77 -21.59 -36.88
C LEU A 401 -29.54 -21.02 -35.47
N ARG A 402 -28.29 -21.01 -34.98
CA ARG A 402 -27.93 -20.45 -33.66
C ARG A 402 -28.06 -18.93 -33.63
N LEU A 403 -27.61 -18.26 -34.68
CA LEU A 403 -27.75 -16.82 -34.83
C LEU A 403 -29.23 -16.39 -34.82
N ALA A 404 -30.07 -17.09 -35.59
CA ALA A 404 -31.51 -16.84 -35.64
C ALA A 404 -32.17 -16.98 -34.26
N ARG A 405 -31.85 -18.05 -33.51
CA ARG A 405 -32.41 -18.28 -32.17
C ARG A 405 -31.98 -17.22 -31.15
N ARG A 406 -30.69 -16.84 -31.15
CA ARG A 406 -30.18 -15.79 -30.23
C ARG A 406 -30.85 -14.44 -30.45
N SER A 407 -31.18 -14.11 -31.70
CA SER A 407 -31.77 -12.83 -32.05
C SER A 407 -33.22 -12.63 -31.58
N SER A 408 -33.94 -13.71 -31.19
CA SER A 408 -35.34 -13.67 -30.75
C SER A 408 -36.22 -12.76 -31.64
N LEU A 409 -36.08 -12.95 -32.95
CA LEU A 409 -36.82 -12.21 -33.97
C LEU A 409 -38.21 -12.84 -34.16
N CYS A 410 -39.25 -12.02 -34.19
CA CYS A 410 -40.62 -12.46 -34.41
C CYS A 410 -41.02 -12.37 -35.90
N ASP A 411 -40.16 -12.86 -36.81
CA ASP A 411 -40.45 -12.87 -38.25
C ASP A 411 -40.88 -14.29 -38.70
N PRO A 412 -42.09 -14.46 -39.26
CA PRO A 412 -42.60 -15.77 -39.70
C PRO A 412 -41.69 -16.48 -40.72
N ARG A 413 -40.95 -15.74 -41.54
CA ARG A 413 -40.06 -16.32 -42.56
C ARG A 413 -38.84 -16.99 -41.92
N VAL A 414 -38.30 -16.37 -40.87
CA VAL A 414 -37.16 -16.91 -40.12
C VAL A 414 -37.59 -18.19 -39.37
N GLU A 415 -38.80 -18.20 -38.81
CA GLU A 415 -39.35 -19.38 -38.11
C GLU A 415 -39.52 -20.59 -39.04
N ASP A 416 -40.10 -20.42 -40.23
CA ASP A 416 -40.28 -21.49 -41.22
C ASP A 416 -38.95 -22.10 -41.69
N LEU A 417 -37.95 -21.25 -41.95
CA LEU A 417 -36.60 -21.70 -42.33
C LEU A 417 -35.93 -22.48 -41.19
N CYS A 418 -36.06 -22.02 -39.95
CA CYS A 418 -35.51 -22.71 -38.78
C CYS A 418 -36.13 -24.11 -38.58
N HIS A 419 -37.44 -24.28 -38.83
CA HIS A 419 -38.11 -25.57 -38.76
C HIS A 419 -37.57 -26.57 -39.80
N THR A 420 -37.36 -26.11 -41.03
CA THR A 420 -36.84 -26.91 -42.13
C THR A 420 -35.43 -27.43 -41.83
N VAL A 421 -34.53 -26.55 -41.38
CA VAL A 421 -33.15 -26.90 -40.98
C VAL A 421 -33.14 -27.91 -39.83
N THR A 422 -34.04 -27.76 -38.86
CA THR A 422 -34.09 -28.63 -37.67
C THR A 422 -34.49 -30.07 -38.01
N SER A 423 -35.41 -30.26 -38.96
CA SER A 423 -35.88 -31.59 -39.40
C SER A 423 -34.78 -32.41 -40.09
N VAL A 424 -34.04 -31.79 -41.01
CA VAL A 424 -32.95 -32.42 -41.77
C VAL A 424 -31.86 -32.97 -40.84
N MET A 425 -31.60 -32.25 -39.77
CA MET A 425 -30.52 -32.55 -38.86
C MET A 425 -30.89 -33.67 -37.83
N GLY A 426 -32.16 -33.91 -37.51
CA GLY A 426 -32.58 -34.79 -36.39
C GLY A 426 -32.32 -36.31 -36.49
N HIS A 427 -31.78 -36.85 -37.58
CA HIS A 427 -31.80 -38.30 -37.88
C HIS A 427 -30.49 -39.10 -37.60
N SER A 428 -29.42 -38.51 -37.03
CA SER A 428 -28.14 -39.22 -36.79
C SER A 428 -27.84 -39.42 -35.28
N PRO A 429 -27.52 -40.63 -34.76
CA PRO A 429 -27.31 -40.86 -33.32
C PRO A 429 -26.06 -40.18 -32.75
N THR A 430 -24.95 -40.22 -33.49
CA THR A 430 -23.75 -39.44 -33.19
C THR A 430 -24.06 -37.96 -33.28
N TYR A 431 -24.85 -37.54 -34.27
CA TYR A 431 -25.34 -36.17 -34.35
C TYR A 431 -26.32 -35.82 -33.24
N VAL A 432 -27.03 -36.75 -32.60
CA VAL A 432 -27.92 -36.48 -31.46
C VAL A 432 -27.10 -36.25 -30.20
N LEU A 433 -26.04 -37.03 -29.96
CA LEU A 433 -25.08 -36.82 -28.86
C LEU A 433 -24.16 -35.63 -29.12
N LEU A 434 -23.70 -35.44 -30.36
CA LEU A 434 -22.94 -34.26 -30.78
C LEU A 434 -23.82 -33.02 -30.86
N ARG A 435 -25.12 -33.11 -31.18
CA ARG A 435 -26.13 -32.05 -31.02
C ARG A 435 -26.38 -31.80 -29.57
N ALA A 436 -26.42 -32.81 -28.72
CA ALA A 436 -26.60 -32.61 -27.30
C ALA A 436 -25.40 -31.83 -26.79
N LEU A 437 -24.17 -32.31 -27.07
CA LEU A 437 -22.92 -31.64 -26.73
C LEU A 437 -22.72 -30.30 -27.43
N GLU A 438 -23.17 -30.12 -28.67
CA GLU A 438 -23.19 -28.82 -29.35
C GLU A 438 -24.19 -27.91 -28.69
N LYS A 439 -25.45 -28.33 -28.60
CA LYS A 439 -26.55 -27.57 -28.03
C LYS A 439 -26.25 -27.15 -26.60
N VAL A 440 -25.54 -27.99 -25.84
CA VAL A 440 -25.08 -27.61 -24.51
C VAL A 440 -23.79 -26.79 -24.58
N ALA A 441 -22.79 -27.09 -25.42
CA ALA A 441 -21.59 -26.24 -25.64
C ALA A 441 -21.92 -24.85 -26.19
N GLU A 442 -23.12 -24.67 -26.69
CA GLU A 442 -23.73 -23.41 -27.13
C GLU A 442 -24.58 -22.76 -26.04
N GLY A 443 -25.08 -23.60 -25.13
CA GLY A 443 -25.85 -23.20 -23.99
C GLY A 443 -25.02 -22.34 -23.05
N ASP A 444 -25.73 -21.61 -22.21
CA ASP A 444 -25.15 -20.74 -21.19
C ASP A 444 -25.35 -21.31 -19.78
N ASP A 445 -25.99 -22.48 -19.70
CA ASP A 445 -26.19 -23.20 -18.45
C ASP A 445 -25.06 -24.24 -18.26
N PRO A 446 -24.08 -23.96 -17.39
CA PRO A 446 -23.01 -24.90 -17.11
C PRO A 446 -23.51 -26.21 -16.51
N ARG A 447 -24.71 -26.24 -15.91
CA ARG A 447 -25.36 -27.46 -15.44
C ARG A 447 -25.62 -28.44 -16.56
N ILE A 448 -26.31 -27.96 -17.58
CA ILE A 448 -26.74 -28.79 -18.70
C ILE A 448 -25.51 -29.26 -19.49
N ILE A 449 -24.48 -28.41 -19.57
CA ILE A 449 -23.19 -28.78 -20.15
C ILE A 449 -22.51 -29.88 -19.33
N PHE A 450 -22.45 -29.71 -18.01
CA PHE A 450 -21.86 -30.71 -17.13
C PHE A 450 -22.60 -32.04 -17.21
N GLU A 451 -23.94 -32.02 -17.15
CA GLU A 451 -24.78 -33.21 -17.28
C GLU A 451 -24.53 -33.90 -18.63
N ALA A 452 -24.48 -33.14 -19.73
CA ALA A 452 -24.18 -33.71 -21.05
C ALA A 452 -22.74 -34.19 -21.21
N LEU A 453 -21.75 -33.54 -20.58
CA LEU A 453 -20.36 -33.99 -20.53
C LEU A 453 -20.25 -35.29 -19.70
N SER A 454 -20.98 -35.37 -18.59
CA SER A 454 -21.06 -36.55 -17.73
C SER A 454 -21.73 -37.71 -18.47
N ASP A 455 -22.88 -37.47 -19.13
CA ASP A 455 -23.60 -38.44 -19.94
C ASP A 455 -22.77 -38.91 -21.14
N ALA A 456 -22.09 -38.00 -21.84
CA ALA A 456 -21.19 -38.33 -22.94
C ALA A 456 -19.98 -39.16 -22.46
N ALA A 457 -19.41 -38.81 -21.30
CA ALA A 457 -18.33 -39.57 -20.69
C ALA A 457 -18.80 -40.97 -20.24
N ALA A 458 -20.00 -41.08 -19.67
CA ALA A 458 -20.61 -42.33 -19.24
C ALA A 458 -20.98 -43.23 -20.45
N ALA A 459 -21.35 -42.62 -21.58
CA ALA A 459 -21.61 -43.31 -22.85
C ALA A 459 -20.33 -43.73 -23.60
N GLY A 460 -19.14 -43.45 -23.04
CA GLY A 460 -17.86 -43.83 -23.63
C GLY A 460 -17.45 -42.98 -24.84
N LEU A 461 -18.00 -41.78 -24.98
CA LEU A 461 -17.54 -40.83 -26.00
C LEU A 461 -16.07 -40.48 -25.72
N ASP A 462 -15.26 -40.48 -26.78
CA ASP A 462 -13.84 -40.15 -26.68
C ASP A 462 -13.65 -38.73 -26.12
N ARG A 463 -13.00 -38.62 -24.95
CA ARG A 463 -12.72 -37.33 -24.29
C ARG A 463 -11.74 -36.47 -25.10
N SER A 464 -11.06 -37.03 -26.08
CA SER A 464 -10.22 -36.28 -27.03
C SER A 464 -11.01 -35.71 -28.23
N SER A 465 -12.30 -36.04 -28.36
CA SER A 465 -13.19 -35.49 -29.39
C SER A 465 -13.23 -33.95 -29.36
N HIS A 466 -13.22 -33.33 -30.54
CA HIS A 466 -13.29 -31.87 -30.66
C HIS A 466 -14.54 -31.28 -29.99
N LEU A 467 -15.70 -31.90 -30.11
CA LEU A 467 -16.94 -31.37 -29.52
C LEU A 467 -17.03 -31.63 -28.01
N PHE A 468 -16.42 -32.71 -27.51
CA PHE A 468 -16.27 -32.92 -26.07
C PHE A 468 -15.33 -31.87 -25.47
N ASN A 469 -14.18 -31.64 -26.10
CA ASN A 469 -13.26 -30.58 -25.72
C ASN A 469 -13.89 -29.18 -25.88
N LYS A 470 -14.69 -28.94 -26.91
CA LYS A 470 -15.43 -27.67 -27.10
C LYS A 470 -16.47 -27.47 -26.01
N ALA A 471 -17.22 -28.51 -25.63
CA ALA A 471 -18.18 -28.46 -24.52
C ALA A 471 -17.48 -28.27 -23.17
N LEU A 472 -16.34 -28.92 -22.96
CA LEU A 472 -15.53 -28.76 -21.76
C LEU A 472 -14.87 -27.38 -21.70
N GLU A 473 -14.34 -26.87 -22.81
CA GLU A 473 -13.85 -25.51 -22.94
C GLU A 473 -14.98 -24.50 -22.75
N ARG A 474 -16.19 -24.77 -23.24
CA ARG A 474 -17.37 -23.93 -22.99
C ARG A 474 -17.72 -23.94 -21.52
N TYR A 475 -17.75 -25.11 -20.88
CA TYR A 475 -17.99 -25.24 -19.45
C TYR A 475 -17.00 -24.38 -18.66
N TYR A 476 -15.70 -24.53 -18.93
CA TYR A 476 -14.65 -23.70 -18.33
C TYR A 476 -14.82 -22.21 -18.66
N THR A 477 -15.25 -21.87 -19.88
CA THR A 477 -15.46 -20.47 -20.30
C THR A 477 -16.65 -19.83 -19.57
N LEU A 478 -17.78 -20.53 -19.48
CA LEU A 478 -19.00 -20.04 -18.82
C LEU A 478 -18.81 -19.92 -17.32
N ARG A 479 -18.03 -20.83 -16.75
CA ARG A 479 -17.67 -20.77 -15.34
C ARG A 479 -16.43 -19.90 -15.08
N GLU A 480 -15.77 -19.43 -16.13
CA GLU A 480 -14.56 -18.61 -16.13
C GLU A 480 -13.36 -19.25 -15.40
N SER A 481 -13.31 -20.58 -15.35
CA SER A 481 -12.29 -21.38 -14.68
C SER A 481 -11.04 -21.65 -15.54
N PRO A 482 -9.85 -21.83 -14.94
CA PRO A 482 -8.64 -22.28 -15.64
C PRO A 482 -8.79 -23.68 -16.20
N ARG A 483 -8.15 -23.92 -17.36
CA ARG A 483 -8.07 -25.25 -17.99
C ARG A 483 -7.34 -26.29 -17.14
N SER A 484 -6.43 -25.84 -16.27
CA SER A 484 -5.69 -26.70 -15.34
C SER A 484 -6.52 -27.21 -14.17
N TRP A 485 -7.74 -26.70 -13.98
CA TRP A 485 -8.62 -27.17 -12.91
C TRP A 485 -9.30 -28.47 -13.28
N ARG A 486 -9.27 -29.44 -12.36
CA ARG A 486 -9.90 -30.74 -12.58
C ARG A 486 -11.40 -30.64 -12.31
N VAL A 487 -12.19 -30.99 -13.32
CA VAL A 487 -13.64 -31.16 -13.19
C VAL A 487 -13.93 -32.62 -12.87
N ASP A 488 -14.57 -32.88 -11.74
CA ASP A 488 -14.92 -34.23 -11.30
C ASP A 488 -16.28 -34.63 -11.88
N LEU A 489 -16.28 -35.17 -13.11
CA LEU A 489 -17.50 -35.55 -13.85
C LEU A 489 -18.28 -36.72 -13.21
N GLU A 490 -17.73 -37.37 -12.18
CA GLU A 490 -18.37 -38.49 -11.45
C GLU A 490 -19.24 -38.00 -10.28
N LYS A 491 -19.07 -36.74 -9.84
CA LYS A 491 -19.89 -36.16 -8.77
C LYS A 491 -21.13 -35.45 -9.32
N PRO A 492 -22.28 -35.51 -8.61
CA PRO A 492 -23.48 -34.76 -8.96
C PRO A 492 -23.22 -33.26 -9.09
N TYR A 493 -23.83 -32.62 -10.09
CA TYR A 493 -23.66 -31.20 -10.36
C TYR A 493 -24.02 -30.30 -9.15
N GLU A 494 -25.03 -30.65 -8.34
CA GLU A 494 -25.42 -29.84 -7.17
C GLU A 494 -24.33 -29.76 -6.08
N LEU A 495 -23.43 -30.74 -6.01
CA LEU A 495 -22.25 -30.71 -5.15
C LEU A 495 -21.13 -29.83 -5.72
N GLN A 496 -21.19 -29.48 -7.00
CA GLN A 496 -20.29 -28.52 -7.65
C GLN A 496 -20.85 -27.09 -7.71
N ASP A 497 -22.18 -26.93 -7.70
CA ASP A 497 -22.84 -25.63 -7.89
C ASP A 497 -23.32 -24.98 -6.58
N GLY A 498 -23.63 -25.77 -5.54
CA GLY A 498 -24.25 -25.26 -4.30
C GLY A 498 -23.32 -25.21 -3.08
N ILE A 499 -22.23 -25.99 -3.09
CA ILE A 499 -21.22 -25.99 -2.04
C ILE A 499 -19.94 -25.68 -2.74
N LEU A 500 -19.49 -24.43 -2.63
CA LEU A 500 -18.08 -24.05 -2.57
C LEU A 500 -17.20 -25.15 -3.15
N SER A 501 -17.01 -25.16 -4.47
CA SER A 501 -16.22 -26.20 -5.14
C SER A 501 -14.74 -26.09 -4.82
N LYS A 502 -14.40 -25.64 -3.60
CA LYS A 502 -13.11 -25.71 -2.94
C LYS A 502 -12.64 -27.16 -2.97
N VAL A 503 -11.98 -27.50 -4.07
CA VAL A 503 -11.14 -28.68 -4.13
C VAL A 503 -9.88 -28.33 -3.35
N VAL A 504 -9.82 -28.81 -2.12
CA VAL A 504 -8.59 -28.77 -1.32
C VAL A 504 -7.68 -29.87 -1.85
N ILE A 505 -6.63 -29.46 -2.56
CA ILE A 505 -5.57 -30.37 -2.97
C ILE A 505 -4.43 -30.18 -1.97
N THR A 506 -4.17 -31.22 -1.17
CA THR A 506 -2.96 -31.27 -0.34
C THR A 506 -1.75 -31.20 -1.26
N ALA A 507 -0.89 -30.22 -1.02
CA ALA A 507 0.21 -29.96 -1.92
C ALA A 507 1.27 -31.07 -1.86
N GLU A 508 1.91 -31.35 -3.00
CA GLU A 508 3.02 -32.28 -3.09
C GLU A 508 4.22 -31.80 -2.23
N PRO A 509 5.14 -32.69 -1.78
CA PRO A 509 6.25 -32.32 -0.90
C PRO A 509 7.13 -31.17 -1.41
N ASN A 510 7.38 -31.12 -2.72
CA ASN A 510 8.08 -30.03 -3.42
C ASN A 510 7.39 -28.66 -3.24
N VAL A 511 6.06 -28.61 -3.19
CA VAL A 511 5.30 -27.38 -2.98
C VAL A 511 5.45 -26.91 -1.53
N LYS A 512 5.37 -27.83 -0.56
CA LYS A 512 5.56 -27.50 0.86
C LYS A 512 6.95 -26.92 1.13
N GLU A 513 7.99 -27.50 0.54
CA GLU A 513 9.37 -27.00 0.63
C GLU A 513 9.52 -25.60 0.04
N PHE A 514 8.88 -25.34 -1.11
CA PHE A 514 8.87 -24.00 -1.71
C PHE A 514 8.24 -22.96 -0.78
N PHE A 515 7.07 -23.25 -0.21
CA PHE A 515 6.42 -22.31 0.72
C PHE A 515 7.20 -22.13 2.01
N GLN A 516 7.94 -23.14 2.47
CA GLN A 516 8.86 -22.98 3.60
C GLN A 516 9.99 -22.01 3.25
N SER A 517 10.63 -22.17 2.08
CA SER A 517 11.67 -21.22 1.62
C SER A 517 11.10 -19.81 1.49
N LEU A 518 9.90 -19.68 0.94
CA LEU A 518 9.24 -18.38 0.77
C LEU A 518 8.97 -17.68 2.11
N LEU A 519 8.52 -18.40 3.14
CA LEU A 519 8.34 -17.84 4.48
C LEU A 519 9.68 -17.48 5.12
N ASP A 520 10.70 -18.32 5.00
CA ASP A 520 12.03 -18.07 5.57
C ASP A 520 12.68 -16.81 4.93
N ASP A 521 12.55 -16.63 3.61
CA ASP A 521 13.12 -15.49 2.87
C ASP A 521 12.39 -14.17 3.15
N THR A 522 11.10 -14.22 3.49
CA THR A 522 10.25 -13.04 3.63
C THR A 522 9.98 -12.64 5.08
N HIS A 523 10.18 -13.54 6.04
CA HIS A 523 9.96 -13.26 7.46
C HIS A 523 10.98 -12.25 7.99
N ARG A 524 10.49 -11.23 8.72
CA ARG A 524 11.33 -10.31 9.49
C ARG A 524 10.89 -10.27 10.94
N VAL A 525 11.86 -10.26 11.85
CA VAL A 525 11.64 -10.04 13.28
C VAL A 525 11.39 -8.54 13.51
N ALA A 526 10.18 -8.09 13.21
CA ALA A 526 9.78 -6.69 13.36
C ALA A 526 8.51 -6.55 14.20
N TYR A 527 8.47 -5.54 15.09
CA TYR A 527 7.31 -5.21 15.89
C TYR A 527 6.34 -4.35 15.08
N THR A 528 5.12 -4.86 14.84
CA THR A 528 4.04 -4.11 14.18
C THR A 528 2.98 -3.65 15.18
N ARG A 529 2.20 -2.63 14.78
CA ARG A 529 1.20 -1.93 15.59
C ARG A 529 0.19 -2.85 16.29
N ASP A 530 -0.10 -4.00 15.68
CA ASP A 530 -1.17 -4.91 16.08
C ASP A 530 -0.72 -5.91 17.16
N ARG A 531 0.60 -6.04 17.37
CA ARG A 531 1.18 -6.93 18.38
C ARG A 531 1.25 -6.21 19.72
N ARG A 532 0.19 -6.36 20.53
CA ARG A 532 0.05 -5.77 21.89
C ARG A 532 1.02 -6.40 22.91
N ASN A 533 2.33 -6.19 22.75
CA ASN A 533 3.42 -6.71 23.60
C ASN A 533 3.70 -8.22 23.51
N GLU A 534 3.35 -8.87 22.40
CA GLU A 534 3.64 -10.29 22.21
C GLU A 534 5.08 -10.50 21.69
N ARG A 535 5.67 -11.66 21.97
CA ARG A 535 6.98 -12.03 21.42
C ARG A 535 6.86 -12.17 19.90
N VAL A 536 7.85 -11.68 19.17
CA VAL A 536 7.95 -11.90 17.73
C VAL A 536 8.58 -13.29 17.52
N PRO A 537 7.96 -14.20 16.74
CA PRO A 537 8.57 -15.49 16.46
C PRO A 537 9.88 -15.31 15.70
N ALA A 538 10.83 -16.19 15.95
CA ALA A 538 12.11 -16.23 15.25
C ALA A 538 11.94 -16.83 13.84
N ARG A 539 11.02 -17.80 13.69
CA ARG A 539 10.75 -18.49 12.43
C ARG A 539 9.30 -18.96 12.35
N LEU A 540 8.81 -19.15 11.12
CA LEU A 540 7.53 -19.79 10.82
C LEU A 540 7.78 -21.12 10.12
N ARG A 541 7.28 -22.22 10.69
CA ARG A 541 7.42 -23.56 10.12
C ARG A 541 6.13 -24.00 9.43
N VAL A 542 6.19 -24.26 8.13
CA VAL A 542 5.06 -24.73 7.32
C VAL A 542 4.68 -26.15 7.74
N GLU A 543 3.42 -26.30 8.16
CA GLU A 543 2.82 -27.58 8.50
C GLU A 543 2.09 -28.18 7.31
N ASP A 544 1.35 -27.36 6.55
CA ASP A 544 0.59 -27.83 5.40
C ASP A 544 0.30 -26.69 4.41
N VAL A 545 0.07 -27.05 3.14
CA VAL A 545 -0.29 -26.12 2.07
C VAL A 545 -1.47 -26.69 1.29
N VAL A 546 -2.49 -25.87 1.13
CA VAL A 546 -3.71 -26.19 0.41
C VAL A 546 -3.83 -25.28 -0.81
N LEU A 547 -3.98 -25.87 -1.99
CA LEU A 547 -4.45 -25.15 -3.18
C LEU A 547 -5.97 -25.00 -3.10
N VAL A 548 -6.45 -23.79 -3.36
CA VAL A 548 -7.87 -23.43 -3.35
C VAL A 548 -8.34 -23.27 -4.78
N GLN A 549 -9.31 -24.08 -5.18
CA GLN A 549 -10.03 -23.93 -6.45
C GLN A 549 -11.43 -23.45 -6.15
N ASN A 550 -11.64 -22.13 -6.10
CA ASN A 550 -12.96 -21.51 -5.98
C ASN A 550 -13.35 -20.80 -7.27
N GLU A 551 -14.24 -21.44 -8.03
CA GLU A 551 -14.64 -21.01 -9.37
C GLU A 551 -15.34 -19.65 -9.39
N ARG A 552 -16.28 -19.44 -8.47
CA ARG A 552 -17.03 -18.18 -8.40
C ARG A 552 -16.12 -16.99 -8.05
N ALA A 553 -15.24 -17.17 -7.08
CA ALA A 553 -14.28 -16.12 -6.70
C ALA A 553 -13.25 -15.88 -7.81
N PHE A 554 -12.82 -16.92 -8.51
CA PHE A 554 -11.87 -16.79 -9.61
C PHE A 554 -12.48 -16.12 -10.85
N ALA A 555 -13.74 -16.38 -11.16
CA ALA A 555 -14.49 -15.70 -12.21
C ALA A 555 -14.52 -14.17 -11.98
N LYS A 556 -14.95 -13.76 -10.78
CA LYS A 556 -14.90 -12.36 -10.31
C LYS A 556 -13.51 -11.76 -10.51
N TYR A 557 -12.48 -12.47 -10.04
CA TYR A 557 -11.07 -12.07 -10.18
C TYR A 557 -10.63 -11.87 -11.64
N ARG A 558 -10.98 -12.80 -12.54
CA ARG A 558 -10.63 -12.70 -13.97
C ARG A 558 -11.36 -11.57 -14.68
N ARG A 559 -12.64 -11.32 -14.36
CA ARG A 559 -13.38 -10.17 -14.90
C ARG A 559 -12.71 -8.87 -14.52
N LYS A 560 -12.33 -8.73 -13.25
CA LYS A 560 -11.61 -7.54 -12.78
C LYS A 560 -10.26 -7.38 -13.46
N ARG A 561 -9.53 -8.47 -13.66
CA ARG A 561 -8.28 -8.50 -14.43
C ARG A 561 -8.40 -7.91 -15.82
N SER A 562 -9.39 -8.40 -16.57
CA SER A 562 -9.64 -7.96 -17.93
C SER A 562 -10.04 -6.48 -17.96
N HIS A 563 -10.89 -6.06 -17.01
CA HIS A 563 -11.28 -4.66 -16.87
C HIS A 563 -10.09 -3.73 -16.62
N ILE A 564 -9.17 -4.11 -15.71
CA ILE A 564 -7.96 -3.36 -15.41
C ILE A 564 -7.04 -3.27 -16.64
N ARG A 565 -6.87 -4.39 -17.36
CA ARG A 565 -6.07 -4.45 -18.60
C ARG A 565 -6.64 -3.55 -19.70
N GLU A 566 -7.95 -3.57 -19.91
CA GLU A 566 -8.63 -2.72 -20.89
C GLU A 566 -8.48 -1.23 -20.54
N LYS A 567 -8.63 -0.89 -19.25
CA LYS A 567 -8.41 0.47 -18.74
C LYS A 567 -7.00 0.98 -19.08
N ILE A 568 -5.95 0.17 -18.94
CA ILE A 568 -4.58 0.55 -19.34
C ILE A 568 -4.50 0.81 -20.85
N ARG A 569 -5.01 -0.13 -21.65
CA ARG A 569 -4.96 -0.02 -23.12
C ARG A 569 -5.64 1.25 -23.62
N PHE A 570 -6.77 1.60 -23.03
CA PHE A 570 -7.56 2.75 -23.44
C PHE A 570 -6.97 4.09 -22.95
N CYS A 571 -6.43 4.13 -21.72
CA CYS A 571 -5.87 5.36 -21.16
C CYS A 571 -4.44 5.67 -21.63
N GLY A 572 -3.77 4.75 -22.33
CA GLY A 572 -2.37 4.92 -22.75
C GLY A 572 -1.40 5.11 -21.58
N ALA A 573 -1.83 4.78 -20.36
CA ALA A 573 -1.07 5.02 -19.14
C ALA A 573 0.05 3.98 -19.03
N ALA A 574 1.31 4.42 -19.02
CA ALA A 574 2.43 3.55 -18.74
C ALA A 574 2.33 3.02 -17.30
N THR A 575 2.23 1.69 -17.15
CA THR A 575 2.39 1.08 -15.82
C THR A 575 3.84 1.17 -15.41
N LYS A 576 4.10 1.77 -14.25
CA LYS A 576 5.43 1.71 -13.66
C LYS A 576 5.59 0.30 -13.07
N PRO A 577 6.49 -0.54 -13.59
CA PRO A 577 6.68 -1.88 -13.06
C PRO A 577 7.17 -1.77 -11.62
N LEU A 578 6.45 -2.43 -10.71
CA LEU A 578 6.90 -2.58 -9.33
C LEU A 578 8.01 -3.63 -9.30
N VAL A 579 9.21 -3.20 -8.92
CA VAL A 579 10.39 -4.06 -8.76
C VAL A 579 10.56 -4.45 -7.31
N ASP A 580 11.13 -5.64 -7.10
CA ASP A 580 11.49 -6.19 -5.78
C ASP A 580 10.29 -6.50 -4.85
N ILE A 581 9.20 -7.03 -5.40
CA ILE A 581 8.17 -7.68 -4.59
C ILE A 581 8.73 -9.01 -4.08
N LYS A 582 9.06 -9.05 -2.79
CA LYS A 582 9.78 -10.17 -2.14
C LYS A 582 9.09 -11.52 -2.35
N THR A 583 7.77 -11.52 -2.36
CA THR A 583 6.94 -12.72 -2.57
C THR A 583 6.89 -13.21 -4.01
N THR A 584 7.45 -12.49 -4.99
CA THR A 584 7.36 -12.82 -6.43
C THR A 584 8.66 -13.44 -6.99
N ARG A 585 9.68 -13.70 -6.17
CA ARG A 585 10.92 -14.34 -6.63
C ARG A 585 10.65 -15.81 -7.04
N THR A 586 10.78 -16.09 -8.35
CA THR A 586 10.75 -17.43 -9.00
C THR A 586 9.58 -18.35 -8.60
N TRP A 587 8.36 -17.97 -9.01
CA TRP A 587 7.21 -18.89 -9.10
C TRP A 587 7.27 -19.83 -10.32
N HIS A 588 8.27 -19.63 -11.20
CA HIS A 588 8.48 -20.41 -12.41
C HIS A 588 9.00 -21.82 -12.07
N GLY A 589 8.14 -22.83 -12.22
CA GLY A 589 8.53 -24.25 -12.12
C GLY A 589 7.77 -25.07 -11.07
N LEU A 590 7.01 -24.46 -10.16
CA LEU A 590 6.28 -25.19 -9.12
C LEU A 590 4.94 -25.78 -9.60
N LEU A 591 4.35 -25.18 -10.63
CA LEU A 591 3.04 -25.50 -11.18
C LEU A 591 3.20 -25.47 -12.70
N GLY A 592 2.89 -26.57 -13.38
CA GLY A 592 3.23 -26.81 -14.79
C GLY A 592 2.74 -25.76 -15.79
N ALA A 593 3.08 -25.96 -17.07
CA ALA A 593 2.86 -25.03 -18.18
C ALA A 593 1.40 -24.59 -18.43
N ASP A 594 0.41 -25.23 -17.79
CA ASP A 594 -1.04 -25.02 -17.98
C ASP A 594 -1.68 -24.08 -16.94
N LYS A 595 -0.90 -23.40 -16.10
CA LYS A 595 -1.41 -22.43 -15.13
C LYS A 595 -1.69 -21.07 -15.77
N ASP A 596 -2.74 -20.37 -15.31
CA ASP A 596 -3.03 -18.99 -15.70
C ASP A 596 -1.87 -18.09 -15.22
N PRO A 597 -1.08 -17.48 -16.14
CA PRO A 597 0.15 -16.78 -15.77
C PRO A 597 -0.15 -15.43 -15.10
N LEU A 598 0.72 -15.02 -14.18
CA LEU A 598 0.69 -13.65 -13.67
C LEU A 598 1.03 -12.66 -14.78
N HIS A 599 0.26 -11.59 -14.86
CA HIS A 599 0.39 -10.56 -15.88
C HIS A 599 1.17 -9.34 -15.36
N ALA A 600 2.47 -9.31 -15.65
CA ALA A 600 3.35 -8.22 -15.25
C ALA A 600 2.89 -6.83 -15.77
N GLU A 601 2.24 -6.78 -16.93
CA GLU A 601 1.70 -5.56 -17.54
C GLU A 601 0.65 -4.84 -16.67
N ILE A 602 -0.05 -5.58 -15.80
CA ILE A 602 -1.02 -5.05 -14.84
C ILE A 602 -0.51 -5.12 -13.39
N ASN A 603 0.80 -5.39 -13.19
CA ASN A 603 1.42 -5.50 -11.87
C ASN A 603 0.67 -6.54 -10.99
N GLU A 604 0.47 -7.74 -11.53
CA GLU A 604 -0.14 -8.88 -10.83
C GLU A 604 0.91 -9.62 -9.99
N PHE A 605 0.69 -9.74 -8.68
CA PHE A 605 1.64 -10.32 -7.73
C PHE A 605 0.98 -11.30 -6.76
N TYR A 606 1.77 -12.21 -6.22
CA TYR A 606 1.39 -12.97 -5.03
C TYR A 606 1.73 -12.19 -3.76
N LEU A 607 0.79 -12.09 -2.82
CA LEU A 607 0.96 -11.39 -1.54
C LEU A 607 0.44 -12.24 -0.38
N PHE A 608 1.00 -12.05 0.81
CA PHE A 608 0.48 -12.70 2.02
C PHE A 608 -0.70 -11.93 2.63
N HIS A 609 -1.70 -12.67 3.08
CA HIS A 609 -2.77 -12.20 3.95
C HIS A 609 -2.83 -13.07 5.21
N GLY A 610 -2.41 -12.51 6.35
CA GLY A 610 -2.48 -13.21 7.64
C GLY A 610 -3.89 -13.21 8.20
N THR A 611 -4.40 -14.38 8.61
CA THR A 611 -5.76 -14.51 9.13
C THR A 611 -5.91 -15.67 10.13
N THR A 612 -7.09 -15.78 10.74
CA THR A 612 -7.41 -16.90 11.65
C THR A 612 -7.90 -18.12 10.88
N PRO A 613 -7.78 -19.37 11.40
CA PRO A 613 -8.26 -20.58 10.71
C PRO A 613 -9.71 -20.50 10.24
N LEU A 614 -10.61 -19.97 11.08
CA LEU A 614 -12.02 -19.80 10.74
C LEU A 614 -12.22 -18.77 9.62
N ALA A 615 -11.43 -17.70 9.63
CA ALA A 615 -11.49 -16.68 8.60
C ALA A 615 -10.86 -17.17 7.28
N ALA A 616 -9.80 -17.98 7.30
CA ALA A 616 -9.27 -18.63 6.10
C ALA A 616 -10.34 -19.53 5.45
N GLU A 617 -11.07 -20.31 6.25
CA GLU A 617 -12.17 -21.13 5.73
C GLU A 617 -13.27 -20.27 5.10
N ALA A 618 -13.68 -19.20 5.78
CA ALA A 618 -14.69 -18.27 5.27
C ALA A 618 -14.24 -17.54 3.99
N ILE A 619 -12.99 -17.04 3.95
CA ILE A 619 -12.42 -16.32 2.79
C ILE A 619 -12.33 -17.24 1.58
N THR A 620 -11.79 -18.46 1.77
CA THR A 620 -11.66 -19.44 0.67
C THR A 620 -13.00 -19.96 0.18
N SER A 621 -14.03 -19.83 1.00
CA SER A 621 -15.39 -20.18 0.67
C SER A 621 -16.13 -19.05 -0.06
N SER A 622 -16.39 -17.93 0.60
CA SER A 622 -17.26 -16.90 0.02
C SER A 622 -16.51 -15.87 -0.80
N ASP A 623 -15.63 -15.11 -0.17
CA ASP A 623 -14.74 -14.06 -0.72
C ASP A 623 -14.11 -13.29 0.46
N PHE A 624 -13.23 -12.33 0.17
CA PHE A 624 -12.86 -11.28 1.12
C PHE A 624 -14.05 -10.36 1.41
N ARG A 625 -14.26 -10.05 2.68
CA ARG A 625 -15.39 -9.25 3.15
C ARG A 625 -14.92 -7.82 3.48
N MET A 626 -15.30 -6.84 2.68
CA MET A 626 -14.87 -5.44 2.86
C MET A 626 -15.49 -4.78 4.11
N ASP A 627 -16.64 -5.27 4.59
CA ASP A 627 -17.36 -4.80 5.78
C ASP A 627 -16.68 -5.18 7.11
N VAL A 628 -15.73 -6.13 7.10
CA VAL A 628 -14.93 -6.50 8.28
C VAL A 628 -13.50 -5.94 8.23
N VAL A 629 -13.16 -5.16 7.20
CA VAL A 629 -11.85 -4.50 7.07
C VAL A 629 -11.63 -3.53 8.23
N GLY A 630 -10.49 -3.65 8.91
CA GLY A 630 -10.17 -2.89 10.13
C GLY A 630 -10.85 -3.39 11.42
N SER A 631 -11.75 -4.36 11.34
CA SER A 631 -12.41 -4.98 12.51
C SER A 631 -11.53 -6.02 13.21
N SER A 632 -10.54 -6.54 12.49
CA SER A 632 -9.69 -7.66 12.92
C SER A 632 -8.28 -7.21 13.30
N GLY A 633 -8.19 -6.23 14.19
CA GLY A 633 -7.01 -6.00 15.05
C GLY A 633 -7.25 -6.40 16.51
N ALA A 634 -8.42 -6.97 16.81
CA ALA A 634 -8.87 -7.29 18.16
C ALA A 634 -9.56 -8.67 18.17
N GLY A 635 -8.77 -9.73 17.99
CA GLY A 635 -9.27 -11.10 18.00
C GLY A 635 -8.31 -12.03 18.75
N ASN A 636 -8.25 -11.86 20.07
CA ASN A 636 -7.54 -12.77 20.96
C ASN A 636 -8.29 -14.10 21.00
N ARG A 637 -7.86 -15.10 20.22
CA ARG A 637 -8.23 -16.51 20.45
C ARG A 637 -7.09 -17.41 20.00
N ARG A 638 -6.39 -17.99 21.00
CA ARG A 638 -5.50 -19.14 20.85
C ARG A 638 -6.29 -20.30 20.23
N ALA A 639 -6.08 -20.54 18.95
CA ALA A 639 -6.26 -21.84 18.32
C ALA A 639 -4.90 -22.23 17.76
N GLU A 640 -4.51 -23.49 17.90
CA GLU A 640 -3.16 -24.04 17.69
C GLU A 640 -2.68 -24.07 16.23
N GLY A 641 -3.09 -23.12 15.40
CA GLY A 641 -2.61 -22.92 14.03
C GLY A 641 -2.88 -21.50 13.55
N GLN A 642 -1.89 -20.88 12.92
CA GLN A 642 -2.05 -19.65 12.16
C GLN A 642 -2.02 -19.96 10.66
N SER A 643 -2.84 -19.24 9.90
CA SER A 643 -2.94 -19.41 8.45
C SER A 643 -2.54 -18.13 7.73
N ALA A 644 -1.73 -18.26 6.69
CA ALA A 644 -1.50 -17.19 5.72
C ALA A 644 -2.12 -17.60 4.39
N SER A 645 -3.00 -16.77 3.84
CA SER A 645 -3.48 -16.94 2.47
C SER A 645 -2.50 -16.26 1.52
N ILE A 646 -2.09 -16.93 0.45
CA ILE A 646 -1.45 -16.23 -0.66
C ILE A 646 -2.53 -15.78 -1.63
N VAL A 647 -2.52 -14.47 -1.85
CA VAL A 647 -3.47 -13.77 -2.69
C VAL A 647 -2.78 -13.36 -3.98
N ALA A 648 -3.37 -13.72 -5.12
CA ALA A 648 -3.04 -13.06 -6.37
C ALA A 648 -3.73 -11.69 -6.39
N MET A 649 -2.96 -10.60 -6.44
CA MET A 649 -3.44 -9.22 -6.37
C MET A 649 -3.04 -8.45 -7.64
N GLN A 650 -3.95 -7.63 -8.15
CA GLN A 650 -3.74 -6.85 -9.37
C GLN A 650 -3.83 -5.35 -9.09
N SER A 651 -2.85 -4.57 -9.59
CA SER A 651 -3.07 -3.12 -9.75
C SER A 651 -1.99 -2.39 -10.50
N THR A 652 -2.42 -1.44 -11.32
CA THR A 652 -1.60 -0.82 -12.36
C THR A 652 -0.95 0.46 -11.90
N ARG A 653 -1.66 1.21 -11.06
CA ARG A 653 -1.33 2.54 -10.59
C ARG A 653 -1.61 2.59 -9.10
N TRP A 654 -0.63 3.11 -8.36
CA TRP A 654 -0.68 3.24 -6.92
C TRP A 654 -0.34 4.68 -6.54
N PRO A 655 -1.13 5.35 -5.69
CA PRO A 655 -0.60 6.47 -4.96
C PRO A 655 0.42 5.87 -3.98
N TYR A 656 1.69 6.11 -4.27
CA TYR A 656 2.79 5.72 -3.41
C TYR A 656 2.79 6.65 -2.20
N SER A 657 2.79 6.10 -1.01
CA SER A 657 2.99 6.87 0.21
C SER A 657 4.04 6.20 1.09
N ASP A 658 5.11 6.94 1.37
CA ASP A 658 6.06 6.68 2.45
C ASP A 658 5.82 7.63 3.64
N ASP A 659 4.66 8.28 3.69
CA ASP A 659 4.29 9.08 4.84
C ASP A 659 4.02 8.17 6.04
N VAL A 660 4.49 8.64 7.20
CA VAL A 660 4.17 7.98 8.46
C VAL A 660 2.66 8.05 8.73
N TYR A 661 2.05 9.20 8.40
CA TYR A 661 0.62 9.51 8.53
C TYR A 661 0.03 9.91 7.18
N PRO A 662 -0.26 8.94 6.30
CA PRO A 662 -0.81 9.23 4.99
C PRO A 662 -2.18 9.91 5.12
N ARG A 663 -2.47 10.85 4.22
CA ARG A 663 -3.81 11.43 4.06
C ARG A 663 -4.75 10.41 3.44
N THR A 664 -5.34 9.57 4.29
CA THR A 664 -6.16 8.43 3.89
C THR A 664 -7.33 8.85 3.00
N GLY A 665 -7.98 9.99 3.28
CA GLY A 665 -9.05 10.55 2.44
C GLY A 665 -8.63 10.80 0.99
N GLU A 666 -7.46 11.42 0.79
CA GLU A 666 -6.91 11.69 -0.56
C GLU A 666 -6.50 10.38 -1.27
N LEU A 667 -5.83 9.46 -0.56
CA LEU A 667 -5.43 8.17 -1.12
C LEU A 667 -6.64 7.33 -1.54
N VAL A 668 -7.65 7.25 -0.67
CA VAL A 668 -8.91 6.56 -0.96
C VAL A 668 -9.61 7.25 -2.13
N SER A 669 -9.74 8.58 -2.08
CA SER A 669 -10.35 9.37 -3.16
C SER A 669 -9.66 9.13 -4.49
N SER A 670 -8.34 8.99 -4.51
CA SER A 670 -7.54 8.74 -5.73
C SER A 670 -7.71 7.33 -6.32
N VAL A 671 -7.95 6.31 -5.48
CA VAL A 671 -8.27 4.96 -5.97
C VAL A 671 -9.72 4.90 -6.44
N VAL A 672 -10.60 5.50 -5.65
CA VAL A 672 -12.03 5.57 -5.91
C VAL A 672 -12.26 6.37 -7.19
N SER A 673 -11.60 7.52 -7.40
CA SER A 673 -11.62 8.34 -8.64
C SER A 673 -11.31 7.55 -9.91
N GLY A 674 -10.73 6.35 -9.77
CA GLY A 674 -10.27 5.52 -10.85
C GLY A 674 -8.93 6.00 -11.41
N GLU A 675 -8.30 7.01 -10.79
CA GLU A 675 -6.93 7.42 -11.11
C GLU A 675 -5.94 6.31 -10.77
N PHE A 676 -6.17 5.61 -9.65
CA PHE A 676 -5.40 4.47 -9.19
C PHE A 676 -6.29 3.24 -8.97
N ASP A 677 -5.71 2.05 -8.88
CA ASP A 677 -6.49 0.81 -8.64
C ASP A 677 -6.34 0.28 -7.21
N SER A 678 -5.35 0.77 -6.45
CA SER A 678 -5.10 0.41 -5.05
C SER A 678 -3.99 1.28 -4.47
N VAL A 679 -3.76 1.20 -3.15
CA VAL A 679 -2.72 1.98 -2.44
C VAL A 679 -1.50 1.11 -2.12
N LEU A 680 -0.31 1.68 -2.32
CA LEU A 680 0.96 1.11 -1.85
C LEU A 680 1.51 1.98 -0.71
N GLY A 681 1.50 1.42 0.50
CA GLY A 681 2.17 1.99 1.66
C GLY A 681 3.59 1.44 1.81
N ASP A 682 4.61 2.27 1.55
CA ASP A 682 6.01 1.87 1.72
C ASP A 682 6.46 2.03 3.19
N ARG A 683 5.97 1.12 4.04
CA ARG A 683 6.38 1.07 5.46
C ARG A 683 7.79 0.55 5.65
N GLU A 684 8.38 -0.07 4.63
CA GLU A 684 9.80 -0.40 4.65
C GLU A 684 10.64 0.88 4.71
N LYS A 685 10.28 1.91 3.94
CA LYS A 685 10.96 3.20 4.00
C LYS A 685 10.65 3.99 5.28
N CYS A 686 9.39 4.05 5.72
CA CYS A 686 9.01 4.96 6.81
C CYS A 686 9.01 4.36 8.22
N ARG A 687 8.96 3.03 8.34
CA ARG A 687 8.92 2.31 9.63
C ARG A 687 9.87 1.10 9.67
N ASN A 688 10.65 0.86 8.62
CA ASN A 688 11.52 -0.32 8.48
C ASN A 688 10.77 -1.66 8.67
N THR A 689 9.52 -1.74 8.20
CA THR A 689 8.69 -2.95 8.24
C THR A 689 8.48 -3.55 6.84
N PHE A 690 7.24 -3.90 6.47
CA PHE A 690 6.86 -4.51 5.21
C PHE A 690 6.07 -3.52 4.36
N ARG A 691 6.22 -3.55 3.04
CA ARG A 691 5.30 -2.86 2.15
C ARG A 691 3.90 -3.41 2.31
N GLU A 692 2.93 -2.52 2.38
CA GLU A 692 1.52 -2.85 2.54
C GLU A 692 0.75 -2.46 1.30
N PHE A 693 -0.14 -3.34 0.88
CA PHE A 693 -0.97 -3.16 -0.29
C PHE A 693 -2.44 -3.15 0.14
N ILE A 694 -3.18 -2.13 -0.28
CA ILE A 694 -4.59 -1.97 0.08
C ILE A 694 -5.42 -1.94 -1.20
N VAL A 695 -6.21 -2.99 -1.41
CA VAL A 695 -7.27 -3.02 -2.43
C VAL A 695 -8.60 -2.55 -1.85
N TYR A 696 -9.44 -1.99 -2.70
CA TYR A 696 -10.78 -1.52 -2.33
C TYR A 696 -11.90 -2.28 -3.04
N ASP A 697 -11.53 -3.20 -3.92
CA ASP A 697 -12.44 -4.09 -4.63
C ASP A 697 -12.02 -5.53 -4.34
N GLU A 698 -12.94 -6.31 -3.76
CA GLU A 698 -12.73 -7.72 -3.42
C GLU A 698 -12.39 -8.55 -4.66
N ASP A 699 -12.91 -8.16 -5.83
CA ASP A 699 -12.66 -8.86 -7.08
C ASP A 699 -11.21 -8.62 -7.60
N GLN A 700 -10.38 -7.76 -6.98
CA GLN A 700 -8.96 -7.61 -7.34
C GLN A 700 -8.04 -8.69 -6.77
N VAL A 701 -8.60 -9.61 -5.98
CA VAL A 701 -7.88 -10.48 -5.06
C VAL A 701 -8.45 -11.89 -5.13
N TYR A 702 -7.59 -12.90 -5.28
CA TYR A 702 -7.99 -14.31 -5.26
C TYR A 702 -7.17 -15.12 -4.24
N PRO A 703 -7.80 -15.78 -3.24
CA PRO A 703 -7.10 -16.56 -2.23
C PRO A 703 -6.71 -17.94 -2.78
N GLU A 704 -5.60 -18.01 -3.52
CA GLU A 704 -5.20 -19.21 -4.25
C GLU A 704 -4.61 -20.31 -3.36
N PHE A 705 -3.89 -19.93 -2.30
CA PHE A 705 -3.28 -20.89 -1.38
C PHE A 705 -3.63 -20.56 0.06
N VAL A 706 -3.77 -21.61 0.88
CA VAL A 706 -3.76 -21.50 2.35
C VAL A 706 -2.53 -22.23 2.88
N ILE A 707 -1.71 -21.51 3.63
CA ILE A 707 -0.51 -22.05 4.29
C ILE A 707 -0.80 -22.15 5.77
N TRP A 708 -0.72 -23.36 6.31
CA TRP A 708 -0.77 -23.63 7.74
C TRP A 708 0.65 -23.65 8.29
N TYR A 709 0.91 -22.91 9.35
CA TYR A 709 2.24 -22.87 9.97
C TYR A 709 2.18 -22.80 11.49
N THR A 710 3.28 -23.21 12.11
CA THR A 710 3.55 -23.02 13.54
C THR A 710 4.62 -21.97 13.75
N GLN A 711 4.54 -21.28 14.89
CA GLN A 711 5.48 -20.23 15.26
C GLN A 711 6.59 -20.82 16.15
N GLU A 712 7.84 -20.59 15.76
CA GLU A 712 9.00 -20.95 16.56
C GLU A 712 9.54 -19.71 17.25
N PHE A 713 9.62 -19.74 18.58
CA PHE A 713 10.13 -18.65 19.40
C PHE A 713 11.51 -19.02 19.94
N THR A 714 12.42 -18.06 19.94
CA THR A 714 13.70 -18.13 20.67
C THR A 714 13.53 -17.75 22.14
#